data_AF-A0A6I7LSJ6-F1
#
_entry.id   AF-A0A6I7LSJ6-F1
#
_cell.length_a   1.000
_cell.length_b   1.000
_cell.length_c   1.000
_cell.angle_alpha   90.00
_cell.angle_beta   90.00
_cell.angle_gamma   90.00
#
_symmetry.space_group_name_H-M   'P 1'
#
loop_
_entity.id
_entity.type
_entity.pdbx_description
1 polymer ?
#
loop_
_entity_poly.entity_id
_entity_poly.type
_entity_poly.pdbx_seq_one_letter_code
_entity_poly.pdbx_strand_id
1 'polypeptide(L)'
;MTLNKKGTKLTPKPKSAVLKELVKSRDDFWNLYNRRHWDEARKQAGYGVYYCTRHGVTDLVSHFIALIYFLDYDYNNAEKLLASVVDNMDKSIPKELPYLNAYEDYALTLQLMFSYRKAESAYYNLLQLYDNSGITPKIRTFVRAASLFEAIEDDYKYSEMMKRAEKSGSANVLYLQNSLVKKWRELLVMSQESDKRDQWLTDMEQILQKITSLTAEPEKDGTLMNDTGVMCYLKEQYSESIQYFDKAIQINESITYPTMNKGLATYRQGSDLHLEKFDEAKMLFDKARTLFLKSNDMAGAENANLFMNLCELKNKGLQKAEKIDGCFLELLLDLVDTFNHAENFITGRHIHKSRFQEGLLRETDKGHPKNAFYVLSGLHSYVPTFGVKRLHRGGGYYLRWQGSGIVIDPGFGFVNNFAESGLSLKEIDTIIITSSLLDHSCELESLLALFTYMRELRYGSESDRFMMETFLKDRIPPVDKKVRLILTPDAFEKYGGFINKAYHSIIKEIIELSDKQGEYEIKESLLWNRSCSIRLKPFKGVINTYSNIDKPFGFLLEMYQEDNDKPFRLGYTSDTQWINEIERHFANCDLLVGNIGPIEPIEFKSAGQRDTKLSPSHLGLYGCFRVMKFVRPRLFLVAEVGRELYKLRGKLMGYFNSEKYQNGDTVGKTRALSTTMGMIINLDDLTVKAEGLDQFSEFVKVIEEYDPCQNKYLYRLKNGAAGHS
;
A
#
# COMPACT_ATOMS: atom_id res chain seq x y z
N MET A 1 -28.51 16.73 36.43
CA MET A 1 -29.36 17.93 36.52
C MET A 1 -30.18 17.88 37.81
N THR A 2 -30.00 18.85 38.71
CA THR A 2 -30.96 19.19 39.77
C THR A 2 -31.43 20.61 39.49
N LEU A 3 -32.63 20.75 38.93
CA LEU A 3 -33.26 22.04 38.70
C LEU A 3 -33.72 22.61 40.05
N ASN A 4 -32.92 23.52 40.61
CA ASN A 4 -33.30 24.24 41.81
C ASN A 4 -34.32 25.33 41.42
N LYS A 5 -35.58 25.09 41.78
CA LYS A 5 -36.68 26.05 41.74
C LYS A 5 -36.35 27.24 42.64
N LYS A 6 -35.72 28.29 42.11
CA LYS A 6 -35.85 29.65 42.64
C LYS A 6 -36.02 30.62 41.48
N GLY A 7 -37.27 31.07 41.32
CA GLY A 7 -37.64 32.15 40.43
C GLY A 7 -36.85 33.40 40.76
N THR A 8 -35.85 33.68 39.93
CA THR A 8 -35.27 35.01 39.79
C THR A 8 -35.83 35.56 38.50
N LYS A 9 -36.72 36.56 38.60
CA LYS A 9 -37.13 37.38 37.44
C LYS A 9 -35.86 37.94 36.81
N LEU A 10 -35.48 37.43 35.63
CA LEU A 10 -34.35 37.97 34.90
C LEU A 10 -34.74 39.29 34.26
N THR A 11 -33.89 40.29 34.46
CA THR A 11 -33.83 41.44 33.57
C THR A 11 -33.51 40.94 32.15
N PRO A 12 -34.33 41.26 31.13
CA PRO A 12 -34.06 40.82 29.76
C PRO A 12 -32.73 41.41 29.28
N LYS A 13 -31.77 40.53 28.97
CA LYS A 13 -30.53 40.95 28.32
C LYS A 13 -30.83 41.40 26.88
N PRO A 14 -30.16 42.44 26.36
CA PRO A 14 -30.25 42.79 24.95
C PRO A 14 -29.88 41.60 24.06
N LYS A 15 -30.60 41.40 22.94
CA LYS A 15 -30.35 40.30 21.97
C LYS A 15 -28.87 40.22 21.58
N SER A 16 -28.22 41.36 21.36
CA SER A 16 -26.79 41.43 21.02
C SER A 16 -25.86 40.86 22.10
N ALA A 17 -26.19 41.03 23.38
CA ALA A 17 -25.44 40.46 24.50
C ALA A 17 -25.65 38.95 24.62
N VAL A 18 -26.86 38.47 24.31
CA VAL A 18 -27.18 37.04 24.27
C VAL A 18 -26.38 36.35 23.15
N LEU A 19 -26.39 36.90 21.94
CA LEU A 19 -25.68 36.34 20.79
C LEU A 19 -24.16 36.32 20.99
N LYS A 20 -23.57 37.38 21.57
CA LYS A 20 -22.13 37.42 21.91
C LYS A 20 -21.72 36.30 22.86
N GLU A 21 -22.54 36.01 23.87
CA GLU A 21 -22.28 34.93 24.82
C GLU A 21 -22.35 33.55 24.14
N LEU A 22 -23.27 33.36 23.18
CA LEU A 22 -23.37 32.12 22.41
C LEU A 22 -22.14 31.91 21.49
N VAL A 23 -21.63 32.97 20.85
CA VAL A 23 -20.37 32.90 20.08
C VAL A 23 -19.23 32.45 20.99
N LYS A 24 -19.08 33.08 22.15
CA LYS A 24 -18.06 32.72 23.14
C LYS A 24 -18.20 31.27 23.57
N SER A 25 -19.43 30.83 23.89
CA SER A 25 -19.68 29.47 24.33
C SER A 25 -19.24 28.41 23.29
N ARG A 26 -19.55 28.64 22.01
CA ARG A 26 -19.08 27.78 20.91
C ARG A 26 -17.56 27.80 20.75
N ASP A 27 -16.93 28.97 20.81
CA ASP A 27 -15.48 29.06 20.66
C ASP A 27 -14.74 28.38 21.82
N ASP A 28 -15.24 28.53 23.05
CA ASP A 28 -14.73 27.81 24.23
C ASP A 28 -14.89 26.29 24.07
N PHE A 29 -16.02 25.82 23.54
CA PHE A 29 -16.22 24.40 23.21
C PHE A 29 -15.12 23.90 22.27
N TRP A 30 -14.88 24.57 21.14
CA TRP A 30 -13.87 24.13 20.16
C TRP A 30 -12.45 24.19 20.71
N ASN A 31 -12.14 25.17 21.57
CA ASN A 31 -10.85 25.24 22.25
C ASN A 31 -10.62 24.06 23.20
N LEU A 32 -11.65 23.67 23.96
CA LEU A 32 -11.60 22.51 24.87
C LEU A 32 -11.54 21.20 24.10
N TYR A 33 -12.34 21.07 23.02
CA TYR A 33 -12.34 19.93 22.11
C TYR A 33 -10.94 19.70 21.53
N ASN A 34 -10.31 20.74 20.97
CA ASN A 34 -8.99 20.64 20.36
C ASN A 34 -7.87 20.29 21.37
N ARG A 35 -8.07 20.60 22.65
CA ARG A 35 -7.16 20.22 23.76
C ARG A 35 -7.47 18.85 24.37
N ARG A 36 -8.46 18.12 23.83
CA ARG A 36 -8.94 16.81 24.32
C ARG A 36 -9.54 16.85 25.73
N HIS A 37 -10.08 17.99 26.15
CA HIS A 37 -10.80 18.14 27.42
C HIS A 37 -12.31 17.87 27.19
N TRP A 38 -12.65 16.59 26.96
CA TRP A 38 -13.97 16.20 26.44
C TRP A 38 -15.13 16.48 27.41
N ASP A 39 -14.93 16.28 28.71
CA ASP A 39 -15.96 16.52 29.72
C ASP A 39 -16.27 18.01 29.89
N GLU A 40 -15.24 18.86 29.86
CA GLU A 40 -15.38 20.32 29.90
C GLU A 40 -16.05 20.82 28.62
N ALA A 41 -15.69 20.28 27.45
CA ALA A 41 -16.35 20.59 26.19
C ALA A 41 -17.84 20.22 26.24
N ARG A 42 -18.19 19.03 26.76
CA ARG A 42 -19.59 18.59 26.94
C ARG A 42 -20.37 19.52 27.86
N LYS A 43 -19.77 19.94 28.98
CA LYS A 43 -20.36 20.93 29.90
C LYS A 43 -20.58 22.27 29.19
N GLN A 44 -19.64 22.69 28.34
CA GLN A 44 -19.72 23.95 27.61
C GLN A 44 -20.83 23.95 26.56
N ALA A 45 -20.99 22.85 25.81
CA ALA A 45 -22.13 22.69 24.90
C ALA A 45 -23.47 22.66 25.66
N GLY A 46 -23.53 21.96 26.79
CA GLY A 46 -24.69 21.96 27.69
C GLY A 46 -25.05 23.33 28.25
N TYR A 47 -24.04 24.17 28.55
CA TYR A 47 -24.25 25.58 28.92
C TYR A 47 -24.90 26.36 27.77
N GLY A 48 -24.45 26.15 26.53
CA GLY A 48 -25.08 26.75 25.35
C GLY A 48 -26.55 26.39 25.18
N VAL A 49 -26.91 25.10 25.36
CA VAL A 49 -28.32 24.63 25.36
C VAL A 49 -29.15 25.34 26.42
N TYR A 50 -28.63 25.39 27.66
CA TYR A 50 -29.30 26.07 28.77
C TYR A 50 -29.47 27.57 28.50
N TYR A 51 -28.43 28.23 28.00
CA TYR A 51 -28.43 29.67 27.75
C TYR A 51 -29.39 30.07 26.63
N CYS A 52 -29.43 29.28 25.54
CA CYS A 52 -30.42 29.45 24.46
C CYS A 52 -31.85 29.36 25.01
N THR A 53 -32.15 28.32 25.78
CA THR A 53 -33.48 28.08 26.36
C THR A 53 -33.89 29.19 27.32
N ARG A 54 -32.97 29.63 28.20
CA ARG A 54 -33.23 30.67 29.21
C ARG A 54 -33.52 32.05 28.58
N HIS A 55 -32.95 32.34 27.43
CA HIS A 55 -33.05 33.64 26.76
C HIS A 55 -33.93 33.65 25.51
N GLY A 56 -34.67 32.57 25.25
CA GLY A 56 -35.64 32.50 24.16
C GLY A 56 -35.03 32.43 22.75
N VAL A 57 -33.78 31.95 22.61
CA VAL A 57 -33.12 31.74 21.31
C VAL A 57 -33.25 30.26 20.93
N THR A 58 -34.49 29.83 20.69
CA THR A 58 -34.83 28.41 20.51
C THR A 58 -34.19 27.81 19.27
N ASP A 59 -33.97 28.60 18.23
CA ASP A 59 -33.45 28.12 16.93
C ASP A 59 -31.99 27.66 17.01
N LEU A 60 -31.22 28.13 17.99
CA LEU A 60 -29.83 27.70 18.22
C LEU A 60 -29.69 26.57 19.24
N VAL A 61 -30.79 26.11 19.85
CA VAL A 61 -30.75 24.94 20.75
C VAL A 61 -30.23 23.71 19.99
N SER A 62 -30.72 23.50 18.77
CA SER A 62 -30.28 22.41 17.90
C SER A 62 -28.78 22.47 17.58
N HIS A 63 -28.20 23.66 17.42
CA HIS A 63 -26.76 23.83 17.18
C HIS A 63 -25.94 23.28 18.36
N PHE A 64 -26.26 23.66 19.59
CA PHE A 64 -25.50 23.19 20.76
C PHE A 64 -25.75 21.72 21.10
N ILE A 65 -26.94 21.18 20.81
CA ILE A 65 -27.19 19.74 20.91
C ILE A 65 -26.34 18.99 19.86
N ALA A 66 -26.22 19.53 18.64
CA ALA A 66 -25.38 18.95 17.61
C ALA A 66 -23.91 18.89 18.03
N LEU A 67 -23.39 19.89 18.76
CA LEU A 67 -22.03 19.86 19.31
C LEU A 67 -21.82 18.73 20.35
N ILE A 68 -22.89 18.33 21.07
CA ILE A 68 -22.84 17.17 21.97
C ILE A 68 -22.75 15.88 21.16
N TYR A 69 -23.60 15.71 20.15
CA TYR A 69 -23.51 14.56 19.23
C TYR A 69 -22.16 14.51 18.51
N PHE A 70 -21.59 15.67 18.19
CA PHE A 70 -20.27 15.78 17.58
C PHE A 70 -19.15 15.24 18.50
N LEU A 71 -19.25 15.43 19.82
CA LEU A 71 -18.34 14.82 20.80
C LEU A 71 -18.48 13.29 20.85
N ASP A 72 -19.69 12.79 20.63
CA ASP A 72 -20.03 11.37 20.64
C ASP A 72 -19.78 10.70 19.28
N TYR A 73 -19.16 11.42 18.32
CA TYR A 73 -18.91 10.98 16.94
C TYR A 73 -20.18 10.60 16.15
N ASP A 74 -21.36 11.04 16.63
CA ASP A 74 -22.65 10.83 15.98
C ASP A 74 -22.95 11.96 14.99
N TYR A 75 -22.19 11.96 13.89
CA TYR A 75 -22.30 12.99 12.87
C TYR A 75 -23.65 12.99 12.14
N ASN A 76 -24.35 11.85 12.09
CA ASN A 76 -25.66 11.76 11.44
C ASN A 76 -26.72 12.57 12.20
N ASN A 77 -26.75 12.48 13.54
CA ASN A 77 -27.69 13.27 14.33
C ASN A 77 -27.23 14.73 14.45
N ALA A 78 -25.92 14.98 14.51
CA ALA A 78 -25.39 16.33 14.44
C ALA A 78 -25.77 17.03 13.12
N GLU A 79 -25.64 16.34 11.98
CA GLU A 79 -25.98 16.86 10.65
C GLU A 79 -27.47 17.21 10.54
N LYS A 80 -28.38 16.32 10.95
CA LYS A 80 -29.83 16.60 10.94
C LYS A 80 -30.20 17.84 11.75
N LEU A 81 -29.61 17.97 12.95
CA LEU A 81 -29.86 19.11 13.82
C LEU A 81 -29.29 20.40 13.22
N LEU A 82 -28.08 20.36 12.67
CA LEU A 82 -27.44 21.51 12.03
C LEU A 82 -28.15 21.92 10.73
N ALA A 83 -28.58 20.96 9.92
CA ALA A 83 -29.38 21.20 8.71
C ALA A 83 -30.67 21.95 9.05
N SER A 84 -31.35 21.59 10.15
CA SER A 84 -32.55 22.32 10.60
C SER A 84 -32.27 23.80 10.95
N VAL A 85 -31.09 24.10 11.48
CA VAL A 85 -30.67 25.48 11.79
C VAL A 85 -30.37 26.23 10.49
N VAL A 86 -29.68 25.59 9.55
CA VAL A 86 -29.33 26.16 8.24
C VAL A 86 -30.57 26.43 7.39
N ASP A 87 -31.51 25.49 7.31
CA ASP A 87 -32.76 25.63 6.55
C ASP A 87 -33.65 26.76 7.07
N ASN A 88 -33.63 27.01 8.38
CA ASN A 88 -34.35 28.12 9.00
C ASN A 88 -33.60 29.45 8.78
N MET A 89 -32.27 29.42 8.68
CA MET A 89 -31.45 30.59 8.36
C MET A 89 -31.82 31.18 7.00
N ASP A 90 -32.05 30.33 6.00
CA ASP A 90 -32.42 30.74 4.64
C ASP A 90 -33.83 31.35 4.53
N LYS A 91 -34.72 31.10 5.51
CA LYS A 91 -36.13 31.49 5.45
C LYS A 91 -36.48 32.78 6.17
N SER A 92 -35.78 33.15 7.26
CA SER A 92 -36.22 34.29 8.08
C SER A 92 -35.21 34.86 9.09
N ILE A 93 -34.03 34.25 9.27
CA ILE A 93 -33.13 34.61 10.37
C ILE A 93 -32.07 35.60 9.88
N PRO A 94 -31.75 36.67 10.65
CA PRO A 94 -30.62 37.55 10.33
C PRO A 94 -29.30 36.77 10.21
N LYS A 95 -28.45 37.13 9.24
CA LYS A 95 -27.10 36.56 9.03
C LYS A 95 -26.10 36.98 10.12
N GLU A 96 -26.49 36.80 11.39
CA GLU A 96 -25.71 37.08 12.59
C GLU A 96 -24.69 35.96 12.82
N LEU A 97 -23.55 36.32 13.44
CA LEU A 97 -22.40 35.42 13.61
C LEU A 97 -22.71 34.04 14.25
N PRO A 98 -23.61 33.89 15.25
CA PRO A 98 -23.96 32.57 15.78
C PRO A 98 -24.56 31.60 14.75
N TYR A 99 -25.30 32.10 13.77
CA TYR A 99 -25.91 31.27 12.73
C TYR A 99 -24.88 30.90 11.64
N LEU A 100 -24.01 31.85 11.25
CA LEU A 100 -22.86 31.56 10.40
C LEU A 100 -21.94 30.52 11.04
N ASN A 101 -21.79 30.58 12.37
CA ASN A 101 -21.05 29.59 13.14
C ASN A 101 -21.71 28.20 13.12
N ALA A 102 -23.04 28.12 13.22
CA ALA A 102 -23.77 26.85 13.08
C ALA A 102 -23.63 26.28 11.66
N TYR A 103 -23.68 27.14 10.63
CA TYR A 103 -23.45 26.76 9.24
C TYR A 103 -22.01 26.27 9.02
N GLU A 104 -21.01 26.93 9.63
CA GLU A 104 -19.62 26.45 9.62
C GLU A 104 -19.49 25.05 10.24
N ASP A 105 -20.19 24.78 11.35
CA ASP A 105 -20.20 23.47 11.99
C ASP A 105 -20.96 22.42 11.15
N TYR A 106 -22.00 22.83 10.40
CA TYR A 106 -22.68 21.99 9.41
C TYR A 106 -21.75 21.57 8.27
N ALA A 107 -21.03 22.53 7.66
CA ALA A 107 -20.08 22.25 6.60
C ALA A 107 -18.95 21.31 7.06
N LEU A 108 -18.43 21.53 8.28
CA LEU A 108 -17.46 20.63 8.90
C LEU A 108 -18.03 19.23 9.14
N THR A 109 -19.27 19.13 9.63
CA THR A 109 -19.93 17.84 9.89
C THR A 109 -20.06 17.04 8.59
N LEU A 110 -20.50 17.69 7.50
CA LEU A 110 -20.55 17.06 6.17
C LEU A 110 -19.17 16.61 5.67
N GLN A 111 -18.13 17.40 5.93
CA GLN A 111 -16.76 17.04 5.59
C GLN A 111 -16.28 15.81 6.37
N LEU A 112 -16.57 15.73 7.67
CA LEU A 112 -16.22 14.58 8.51
C LEU A 112 -17.06 13.33 8.20
N MET A 113 -18.25 13.51 7.64
CA MET A 113 -19.06 12.45 7.06
C MET A 113 -18.62 12.03 5.64
N PHE A 114 -17.50 12.56 5.14
CA PHE A 114 -16.99 12.30 3.78
C PHE A 114 -17.98 12.67 2.66
N SER A 115 -18.96 13.52 2.96
CA SER A 115 -19.95 14.01 1.99
C SER A 115 -19.40 15.21 1.22
N TYR A 116 -18.26 15.01 0.53
CA TYR A 116 -17.42 16.10 0.03
C TYR A 116 -18.13 17.07 -0.91
N ARG A 117 -19.01 16.60 -1.83
CA ARG A 117 -19.80 17.51 -2.69
C ARG A 117 -20.76 18.41 -1.91
N LYS A 118 -21.37 17.86 -0.85
CA LYS A 118 -22.27 18.63 0.03
C LYS A 118 -21.46 19.60 0.88
N ALA A 119 -20.33 19.16 1.43
CA ALA A 119 -19.42 19.99 2.20
C ALA A 119 -18.86 21.16 1.36
N GLU A 120 -18.48 20.89 0.11
CA GLU A 120 -18.03 21.89 -0.85
C GLU A 120 -19.10 22.95 -1.07
N SER A 121 -20.32 22.52 -1.40
CA SER A 121 -21.46 23.43 -1.59
C SER A 121 -21.75 24.24 -0.33
N ALA A 122 -21.64 23.60 0.84
CA ALA A 122 -21.85 24.24 2.13
C ALA A 122 -20.79 25.31 2.43
N TYR A 123 -19.50 25.03 2.20
CA TYR A 123 -18.43 26.03 2.38
C TYR A 123 -18.55 27.20 1.40
N TYR A 124 -18.92 26.95 0.14
CA TYR A 124 -19.15 28.04 -0.82
C TYR A 124 -20.33 28.93 -0.44
N ASN A 125 -21.46 28.32 -0.07
CA ASN A 125 -22.62 29.07 0.41
C ASN A 125 -22.28 29.87 1.67
N LEU A 126 -21.56 29.27 2.62
CA LEU A 126 -21.11 29.94 3.83
C LEU A 126 -20.24 31.17 3.52
N LEU A 127 -19.30 31.06 2.59
CA LEU A 127 -18.46 32.19 2.18
C LEU A 127 -19.27 33.31 1.53
N GLN A 128 -20.23 32.97 0.67
CA GLN A 128 -21.16 33.96 0.11
C GLN A 128 -22.03 34.61 1.20
N LEU A 129 -22.43 33.87 2.23
CA LEU A 129 -23.18 34.41 3.36
C LEU A 129 -22.33 35.40 4.17
N TYR A 130 -21.06 35.10 4.40
CA TYR A 130 -20.11 36.04 5.01
C TYR A 130 -19.99 37.31 4.17
N ASP A 131 -19.72 37.19 2.86
CA ASP A 131 -19.58 38.33 1.94
C ASP A 131 -20.84 39.23 1.97
N ASN A 132 -22.03 38.62 1.92
CA ASN A 132 -23.31 39.33 1.96
C ASN A 132 -23.65 39.96 3.32
N SER A 133 -23.09 39.44 4.41
CA SER A 133 -23.34 39.93 5.77
C SER A 133 -22.40 41.06 6.19
N GLY A 134 -21.30 41.28 5.45
CA GLY A 134 -20.22 42.20 5.85
C GLY A 134 -19.40 41.70 7.04
N ILE A 135 -19.62 40.45 7.49
CA ILE A 135 -18.85 39.82 8.57
C ILE A 135 -17.64 39.13 7.96
N THR A 136 -16.45 39.44 8.46
CA THR A 136 -15.21 38.77 8.02
C THR A 136 -15.19 37.31 8.52
N PRO A 137 -15.04 36.29 7.64
CA PRO A 137 -14.86 34.91 8.06
C PRO A 137 -13.62 34.75 8.93
N LYS A 138 -13.65 33.79 9.86
CA LYS A 138 -12.46 33.41 10.62
C LYS A 138 -11.50 32.62 9.72
N ILE A 139 -10.19 32.75 9.94
CA ILE A 139 -9.17 31.96 9.22
C ILE A 139 -9.45 30.46 9.25
N ARG A 140 -9.96 29.93 10.37
CA ARG A 140 -10.29 28.50 10.50
C ARG A 140 -11.28 28.03 9.42
N THR A 141 -12.19 28.90 8.98
CA THR A 141 -13.19 28.61 7.95
C THR A 141 -12.50 28.37 6.60
N PHE A 142 -11.57 29.25 6.22
CA PHE A 142 -10.82 29.10 4.97
C PHE A 142 -9.94 27.86 4.94
N VAL A 143 -9.27 27.52 6.05
CA VAL A 143 -8.41 26.32 6.07
C VAL A 143 -9.23 25.04 6.15
N ARG A 144 -10.38 25.04 6.83
CA ARG A 144 -11.31 23.90 6.76
C ARG A 144 -11.77 23.67 5.31
N ALA A 145 -12.15 24.72 4.60
CA ALA A 145 -12.47 24.64 3.18
C ALA A 145 -11.24 24.19 2.34
N ALA A 146 -10.05 24.74 2.58
CA ALA A 146 -8.82 24.35 1.87
C ALA A 146 -8.49 22.86 2.10
N SER A 147 -8.63 22.35 3.32
CA SER A 147 -8.41 20.93 3.63
C SER A 147 -9.38 20.00 2.90
N LEU A 148 -10.61 20.46 2.64
CA LEU A 148 -11.56 19.74 1.79
C LEU A 148 -11.10 19.75 0.33
N PHE A 149 -10.70 20.91 -0.21
CA PHE A 149 -10.28 21.05 -1.61
C PHE A 149 -8.98 20.29 -1.91
N GLU A 150 -8.07 20.23 -0.94
CA GLU A 150 -6.91 19.34 -0.96
C GLU A 150 -7.35 17.86 -1.02
N ALA A 151 -8.30 17.44 -0.17
CA ALA A 151 -8.77 16.06 -0.12
C ALA A 151 -9.50 15.60 -1.41
N ILE A 152 -10.02 16.53 -2.22
CA ILE A 152 -10.66 16.25 -3.51
C ILE A 152 -9.78 16.62 -4.72
N GLU A 153 -8.50 16.92 -4.50
CA GLU A 153 -7.49 17.22 -5.55
C GLU A 153 -7.87 18.41 -6.46
N ASP A 154 -8.50 19.45 -5.90
CA ASP A 154 -8.84 20.70 -6.61
C ASP A 154 -7.85 21.82 -6.25
N ASP A 155 -6.68 21.80 -6.92
CA ASP A 155 -5.56 22.73 -6.69
C ASP A 155 -5.93 24.20 -6.87
N TYR A 156 -6.86 24.50 -7.79
CA TYR A 156 -7.33 25.85 -8.05
C TYR A 156 -8.09 26.40 -6.85
N LYS A 157 -9.07 25.64 -6.34
CA LYS A 157 -9.87 26.05 -5.18
C LYS A 157 -9.07 26.06 -3.89
N TYR A 158 -8.15 25.11 -3.72
CA TYR A 158 -7.18 25.13 -2.63
C TYR A 158 -6.40 26.46 -2.64
N SER A 159 -5.81 26.81 -3.79
CA SER A 159 -5.03 28.04 -3.95
C SER A 159 -5.86 29.30 -3.73
N GLU A 160 -7.12 29.30 -4.18
CA GLU A 160 -8.06 30.39 -3.94
C GLU A 160 -8.35 30.59 -2.45
N MET A 161 -8.64 29.50 -1.72
CA MET A 161 -8.93 29.56 -0.28
C MET A 161 -7.72 30.03 0.52
N MET A 162 -6.53 29.59 0.15
CA MET A 162 -5.29 30.04 0.80
C MET A 162 -5.03 31.54 0.56
N LYS A 163 -5.28 32.06 -0.64
CA LYS A 163 -5.20 33.51 -0.92
C LYS A 163 -6.24 34.32 -0.13
N ARG A 164 -7.46 33.80 0.03
CA ARG A 164 -8.50 34.44 0.85
C ARG A 164 -8.13 34.42 2.34
N ALA A 165 -7.55 33.32 2.83
CA ALA A 165 -7.03 33.23 4.20
C ALA A 165 -5.94 34.26 4.47
N GLU A 166 -4.99 34.44 3.54
CA GLU A 166 -3.92 35.44 3.62
C GLU A 166 -4.46 36.88 3.69
N LYS A 167 -5.44 37.22 2.85
CA LYS A 167 -6.06 38.55 2.82
C LYS A 167 -6.86 38.89 4.09
N SER A 168 -7.27 37.91 4.88
CA SER A 168 -8.08 38.12 6.10
C SER A 168 -7.30 38.69 7.30
N GLY A 169 -5.98 38.84 7.19
CA GLY A 169 -5.16 39.73 8.05
C GLY A 169 -5.07 39.39 9.55
N SER A 170 -5.53 38.23 10.02
CA SER A 170 -5.70 37.95 11.45
C SER A 170 -4.74 36.88 12.00
N ALA A 171 -3.64 37.31 12.62
CA ALA A 171 -3.01 36.73 13.83
C ALA A 171 -2.75 35.20 13.98
N ASN A 172 -2.92 34.36 12.95
CA ASN A 172 -2.67 32.93 13.03
C ASN A 172 -1.66 32.47 11.95
N VAL A 173 -0.54 33.20 11.92
CA VAL A 173 0.75 32.70 11.43
C VAL A 173 0.95 31.25 11.88
N LEU A 174 0.63 30.89 13.13
CA LEU A 174 0.71 29.53 13.67
C LEU A 174 -0.17 28.49 12.97
N TYR A 175 -1.32 28.88 12.43
CA TYR A 175 -2.26 27.96 11.77
C TYR A 175 -1.94 27.80 10.28
N LEU A 176 -1.51 28.88 9.62
CA LEU A 176 -0.88 28.81 8.29
C LEU A 176 0.44 28.02 8.35
N GLN A 177 1.26 28.24 9.39
CA GLN A 177 2.45 27.44 9.69
C GLN A 177 2.07 25.98 9.90
N ASN A 178 1.06 25.63 10.70
CA ASN A 178 0.64 24.24 10.87
C ASN A 178 0.14 23.58 9.57
N SER A 179 -0.56 24.32 8.70
CA SER A 179 -0.98 23.82 7.38
C SER A 179 0.20 23.66 6.42
N LEU A 180 1.15 24.60 6.45
CA LEU A 180 2.38 24.55 5.66
C LEU A 180 3.34 23.48 6.17
N VAL A 181 3.42 23.25 7.49
CA VAL A 181 4.15 22.17 8.16
C VAL A 181 3.50 20.82 7.86
N LYS A 182 2.17 20.75 7.75
CA LYS A 182 1.47 19.55 7.28
C LYS A 182 1.86 19.24 5.82
N LYS A 183 1.77 20.22 4.93
CA LYS A 183 2.20 20.09 3.52
C LYS A 183 3.69 19.76 3.42
N TRP A 184 4.53 20.39 4.23
CA TRP A 184 5.95 20.07 4.37
C TRP A 184 6.19 18.61 4.73
N ARG A 185 5.46 18.11 5.74
CA ARG A 185 5.54 16.70 6.16
C ARG A 185 5.02 15.75 5.09
N GLU A 186 4.02 16.14 4.31
CA GLU A 186 3.50 15.36 3.19
C GLU A 186 4.49 15.29 2.02
N LEU A 187 5.05 16.43 1.60
CA LEU A 187 6.09 16.50 0.57
C LEU A 187 7.37 15.74 1.02
N LEU A 188 7.72 15.80 2.30
CA LEU A 188 8.80 15.00 2.91
C LEU A 188 8.53 13.50 2.77
N VAL A 189 7.29 13.06 2.99
CA VAL A 189 6.85 11.67 2.81
C VAL A 189 6.85 11.27 1.32
N MET A 190 6.50 12.19 0.41
CA MET A 190 6.44 11.97 -1.04
C MET A 190 7.81 12.00 -1.74
N SER A 191 8.85 12.48 -1.05
CA SER A 191 10.24 12.51 -1.58
C SER A 191 10.82 11.13 -1.91
N GLN A 192 10.10 10.03 -1.60
CA GLN A 192 10.45 8.65 -1.96
C GLN A 192 10.13 8.27 -3.43
N GLU A 193 9.48 9.14 -4.20
CA GLU A 193 9.33 8.98 -5.66
C GLU A 193 10.49 9.68 -6.40
N SER A 194 11.44 8.89 -6.95
CA SER A 194 12.68 9.40 -7.56
C SER A 194 12.46 10.39 -8.70
N ASP A 195 11.36 10.24 -9.43
CA ASP A 195 11.14 10.95 -10.70
C ASP A 195 10.78 12.44 -10.50
N LYS A 196 10.58 12.89 -9.26
CA LYS A 196 10.21 14.27 -8.92
C LYS A 196 11.02 14.89 -7.77
N ARG A 197 12.05 14.21 -7.24
CA ARG A 197 12.83 14.61 -6.04
C ARG A 197 13.21 16.10 -6.04
N ASP A 198 13.73 16.60 -7.15
CA ASP A 198 14.21 17.99 -7.27
C ASP A 198 13.07 19.01 -7.16
N GLN A 199 11.90 18.69 -7.72
CA GLN A 199 10.71 19.53 -7.61
C GLN A 199 10.21 19.56 -6.17
N TRP A 200 10.16 18.41 -5.48
CA TRP A 200 9.78 18.34 -4.06
C TRP A 200 10.73 19.14 -3.18
N LEU A 201 12.04 19.00 -3.36
CA LEU A 201 13.04 19.77 -2.61
C LEU A 201 12.89 21.28 -2.82
N THR A 202 12.55 21.68 -4.05
CA THR A 202 12.28 23.08 -4.40
C THR A 202 11.01 23.59 -3.72
N ASP A 203 9.91 22.83 -3.79
CA ASP A 203 8.62 23.18 -3.19
C ASP A 203 8.71 23.23 -1.67
N MET A 204 9.44 22.27 -1.09
CA MET A 204 9.82 22.28 0.31
C MET A 204 10.55 23.58 0.60
N GLU A 205 11.73 23.81 0.05
CA GLU A 205 12.52 25.02 0.34
C GLU A 205 11.72 26.33 0.29
N GLN A 206 10.83 26.49 -0.69
CA GLN A 206 9.91 27.64 -0.76
C GLN A 206 8.94 27.72 0.43
N ILE A 207 8.36 26.60 0.85
CA ILE A 207 7.50 26.52 2.03
C ILE A 207 8.26 26.87 3.31
N LEU A 208 9.49 26.37 3.50
CA LEU A 208 10.29 26.71 4.69
C LEU A 208 10.70 28.17 4.68
N GLN A 209 11.11 28.73 3.53
CA GLN A 209 11.37 30.16 3.41
C GLN A 209 10.14 30.99 3.78
N LYS A 210 8.95 30.55 3.35
CA LYS A 210 7.68 31.18 3.70
C LYS A 210 7.38 31.06 5.19
N ILE A 211 7.53 29.89 5.80
CA ILE A 211 7.40 29.67 7.25
C ILE A 211 8.35 30.60 8.01
N THR A 212 9.63 30.64 7.62
CA THR A 212 10.65 31.50 8.23
C THR A 212 10.29 32.98 8.14
N SER A 213 9.82 33.46 6.98
CA SER A 213 9.41 34.85 6.79
C SER A 213 8.20 35.25 7.64
N LEU A 214 7.35 34.28 8.00
CA LEU A 214 6.16 34.49 8.80
C LEU A 214 6.43 34.34 10.30
N THR A 215 7.54 33.71 10.70
CA THR A 215 7.90 33.46 12.10
C THR A 215 8.52 34.72 12.72
N ALA A 216 8.04 35.13 13.89
CA ALA A 216 8.67 36.21 14.65
C ALA A 216 9.92 35.66 15.36
N GLU A 217 11.07 36.33 15.19
CA GLU A 217 12.38 35.88 15.72
C GLU A 217 12.71 34.42 15.33
N PRO A 218 12.76 34.09 14.03
CA PRO A 218 12.94 32.72 13.55
C PRO A 218 14.19 32.04 14.11
N GLU A 219 15.25 32.80 14.38
CA GLU A 219 16.51 32.35 14.98
C GLU A 219 16.38 31.84 16.42
N LYS A 220 15.26 32.12 17.10
CA LYS A 220 14.95 31.63 18.45
C LYS A 220 13.94 30.47 18.45
N ASP A 221 13.47 30.03 17.29
CA ASP A 221 12.55 28.89 17.18
C ASP A 221 13.35 27.60 16.94
N GLY A 222 13.46 26.78 17.99
CA GLY A 222 14.18 25.50 17.94
C GLY A 222 13.59 24.49 16.97
N THR A 223 12.27 24.54 16.71
CA THR A 223 11.62 23.65 15.73
C THR A 223 11.97 24.10 14.32
N LEU A 224 11.95 25.40 14.06
CA LEU A 224 12.33 25.96 12.76
C LEU A 224 13.81 25.71 12.44
N MET A 225 14.70 25.85 13.44
CA MET A 225 16.12 25.50 13.29
C MET A 225 16.30 24.01 12.97
N ASN A 226 15.54 23.13 13.62
CA ASN A 226 15.54 21.70 13.31
C ASN A 226 15.08 21.43 11.87
N ASP A 227 13.96 22.02 11.45
CA ASP A 227 13.41 21.79 10.12
C ASP A 227 14.32 22.34 9.00
N THR A 228 15.02 23.44 9.28
CA THR A 228 16.09 23.95 8.41
C THR A 228 17.27 22.98 8.33
N GLY A 229 17.67 22.39 9.46
CA GLY A 229 18.69 21.34 9.48
C GLY A 229 18.29 20.11 8.68
N VAL A 230 17.01 19.70 8.74
CA VAL A 230 16.47 18.60 7.92
C VAL A 230 16.55 18.92 6.43
N MET A 231 16.31 20.16 6.00
CA MET A 231 16.50 20.52 4.59
C MET A 231 17.93 20.39 4.12
N CYS A 232 18.87 20.92 4.89
CA CYS A 232 20.29 20.77 4.57
C CYS A 232 20.65 19.28 4.51
N TYR A 233 20.11 18.45 5.41
CA TYR A 233 20.31 17.00 5.38
C TYR A 233 19.80 16.35 4.08
N LEU A 234 18.58 16.68 3.65
CA LEU A 234 17.96 16.14 2.43
C LEU A 234 18.65 16.58 1.14
N LYS A 235 19.28 17.76 1.17
CA LYS A 235 20.20 18.28 0.14
C LYS A 235 21.62 17.73 0.25
N GLU A 236 21.87 16.80 1.17
CA GLU A 236 23.16 16.16 1.42
C GLU A 236 24.25 17.14 1.93
N GLN A 237 23.83 18.30 2.43
CA GLN A 237 24.67 19.34 3.05
C GLN A 237 24.83 19.05 4.56
N TYR A 238 25.44 17.92 4.89
CA TYR A 238 25.47 17.40 6.27
C TYR A 238 26.17 18.33 7.27
N SER A 239 27.22 19.03 6.86
CA SER A 239 27.95 19.97 7.73
C SER A 239 27.09 21.16 8.15
N GLU A 240 26.30 21.70 7.24
CA GLU A 240 25.37 22.81 7.52
C GLU A 240 24.18 22.31 8.35
N SER A 241 23.68 21.12 8.03
CA SER A 241 22.63 20.44 8.78
C SER A 241 22.96 20.30 10.27
N ILE A 242 24.18 19.85 10.60
CA ILE A 242 24.66 19.74 11.99
C ILE A 242 24.66 21.08 12.71
N GLN A 243 25.09 22.16 12.05
CA GLN A 243 25.09 23.50 12.66
C GLN A 243 23.67 23.95 13.02
N TYR A 244 22.68 23.66 12.17
CA TYR A 244 21.29 23.98 12.45
C TYR A 244 20.69 23.12 13.57
N PHE A 245 21.03 21.82 13.62
CA PHE A 245 20.64 20.97 14.76
C PHE A 245 21.28 21.44 16.07
N ASP A 246 22.54 21.88 16.04
CA ASP A 246 23.20 22.45 17.23
C ASP A 246 22.51 23.72 17.72
N LYS A 247 22.10 24.61 16.82
CA LYS A 247 21.28 25.78 17.18
C LYS A 247 19.95 25.36 17.79
N ALA A 248 19.26 24.38 17.21
CA ALA A 248 18.00 23.87 17.75
C ALA A 248 18.16 23.29 19.18
N ILE A 249 19.24 22.53 19.42
CA ILE A 249 19.57 21.95 20.73
C ILE A 249 19.91 23.07 21.74
N GLN A 250 20.65 24.11 21.33
CA GLN A 250 20.99 25.25 22.19
C GLN A 250 19.75 26.06 22.61
N ILE A 251 18.78 26.21 21.71
CA ILE A 251 17.52 26.92 21.99
C ILE A 251 16.67 26.11 22.97
N ASN A 252 16.53 24.80 22.75
CA ASN A 252 15.77 23.93 23.62
C ASN A 252 16.30 22.50 23.62
N GLU A 253 17.09 22.17 24.63
CA GLU A 253 17.68 20.84 24.81
C GLU A 253 16.63 19.74 25.11
N SER A 254 15.40 20.10 25.46
CA SER A 254 14.32 19.13 25.69
C SER A 254 13.64 18.64 24.41
N ILE A 255 13.89 19.28 23.26
CA ILE A 255 13.39 18.78 21.97
C ILE A 255 14.22 17.54 21.59
N THR A 256 13.54 16.43 21.45
CA THR A 256 14.17 15.11 21.27
C THR A 256 14.73 14.91 19.85
N TYR A 257 14.02 15.39 18.83
CA TYR A 257 14.36 15.19 17.41
C TYR A 257 15.68 15.84 16.93
N PRO A 258 16.05 17.07 17.31
CA PRO A 258 17.32 17.68 16.89
C PRO A 258 18.56 16.84 17.24
N THR A 259 18.56 16.20 18.41
CA THR A 259 19.68 15.35 18.85
C THR A 259 19.76 14.08 18.02
N MET A 260 18.61 13.47 17.68
CA MET A 260 18.52 12.32 16.78
C MET A 260 19.00 12.69 15.37
N ASN A 261 18.48 13.80 14.82
CA ASN A 261 18.79 14.24 13.47
C ASN A 261 20.27 14.65 13.33
N LYS A 262 20.86 15.23 14.37
CA LYS A 262 22.31 15.44 14.43
C LYS A 262 23.08 14.12 14.37
N GLY A 263 22.66 13.11 15.14
CA GLY A 263 23.24 11.75 15.06
C GLY A 263 23.20 11.18 13.64
N LEU A 264 22.08 11.36 12.92
CA LEU A 264 21.93 10.93 11.53
C LEU A 264 22.86 11.70 10.58
N ALA A 265 22.94 13.02 10.71
CA ALA A 265 23.85 13.84 9.89
C ALA A 265 25.32 13.48 10.13
N THR A 266 25.72 13.28 11.39
CA THR A 266 27.07 12.82 11.75
C THR A 266 27.36 11.41 11.22
N TYR A 267 26.37 10.52 11.27
CA TYR A 267 26.47 9.18 10.69
C TYR A 267 26.68 9.20 9.16
N ARG A 268 25.99 10.12 8.46
CA ARG A 268 26.14 10.31 7.00
C ARG A 268 27.47 10.95 6.61
N GLN A 269 27.99 11.88 7.42
CA GLN A 269 29.34 12.43 7.22
C GLN A 269 30.45 11.37 7.33
N GLY A 270 30.20 10.25 8.00
CA GLY A 270 31.17 9.17 8.16
C GLY A 270 31.39 8.29 6.92
N SER A 271 30.86 8.65 5.74
CA SER A 271 30.85 7.79 4.53
C SER A 271 32.23 7.30 4.06
N ASP A 272 33.33 7.97 4.43
CA ASP A 272 34.68 7.67 3.92
C ASP A 272 35.68 7.26 5.02
N LEU A 273 35.61 6.05 5.60
CA LEU A 273 36.59 5.51 6.58
C LEU A 273 36.78 6.29 7.91
N HIS A 274 35.94 7.27 8.25
CA HIS A 274 36.08 8.04 9.49
C HIS A 274 35.38 7.34 10.67
N LEU A 275 36.04 6.35 11.29
CA LEU A 275 35.51 5.56 12.42
C LEU A 275 35.04 6.46 13.60
N GLU A 276 35.75 7.55 13.85
CA GLU A 276 35.44 8.52 14.91
C GLU A 276 34.04 9.15 14.77
N LYS A 277 33.54 9.30 13.53
CA LYS A 277 32.22 9.85 13.25
C LYS A 277 31.09 8.88 13.61
N PHE A 278 31.33 7.56 13.53
CA PHE A 278 30.34 6.56 13.97
C PHE A 278 30.23 6.50 15.48
N ASP A 279 31.35 6.67 16.19
CA ASP A 279 31.35 6.75 17.65
C ASP A 279 30.67 8.04 18.12
N GLU A 280 30.93 9.17 17.46
CA GLU A 280 30.22 10.43 17.70
C GLU A 280 28.71 10.29 17.46
N ALA A 281 28.31 9.71 16.33
CA ALA A 281 26.90 9.46 16.02
C ALA A 281 26.24 8.54 17.05
N LYS A 282 26.93 7.47 17.49
CA LYS A 282 26.44 6.55 18.52
C LYS A 282 26.21 7.27 19.85
N MET A 283 27.13 8.13 20.28
CA MET A 283 26.93 8.95 21.49
C MET A 283 25.72 9.87 21.38
N LEU A 284 25.51 10.47 20.20
CA LEU A 284 24.35 11.32 19.93
C LEU A 284 23.04 10.53 19.99
N PHE A 285 23.01 9.31 19.46
CA PHE A 285 21.85 8.43 19.55
C PHE A 285 21.57 7.98 20.99
N ASP A 286 22.58 7.70 21.82
CA ASP A 286 22.36 7.38 23.24
C ASP A 286 21.80 8.59 24.02
N LYS A 287 22.31 9.79 23.71
CA LYS A 287 21.74 11.05 24.25
C LYS A 287 20.28 11.21 23.82
N ALA A 288 19.98 11.02 22.53
CA ALA A 288 18.62 11.11 22.01
C ALA A 288 17.68 10.10 22.69
N ARG A 289 18.09 8.84 22.81
CA ARG A 289 17.35 7.78 23.54
C ARG A 289 16.98 8.21 24.95
N THR A 290 17.95 8.76 25.68
CA THR A 290 17.75 9.22 27.05
C THR A 290 16.71 10.35 27.11
N LEU A 291 16.74 11.28 26.15
CA LEU A 291 15.75 12.34 26.05
C LEU A 291 14.35 11.80 25.72
N PHE A 292 14.25 10.87 24.76
CA PHE A 292 12.99 10.21 24.39
C PHE A 292 12.36 9.46 25.58
N LEU A 293 13.15 8.70 26.33
CA LEU A 293 12.69 8.01 27.55
C LEU A 293 12.21 9.00 28.62
N LYS A 294 12.91 10.13 28.82
CA LYS A 294 12.46 11.19 29.74
C LYS A 294 11.13 11.83 29.31
N SER A 295 10.86 11.88 28.00
CA SER A 295 9.60 12.37 27.44
C SER A 295 8.49 11.31 27.31
N ASN A 296 8.71 10.08 27.80
CA ASN A 296 7.82 8.92 27.61
C ASN A 296 7.54 8.55 26.13
N ASP A 297 8.45 8.91 25.22
CA ASP A 297 8.40 8.51 23.82
C ASP A 297 9.19 7.22 23.61
N MET A 298 8.52 6.09 23.80
CA MET A 298 9.15 4.77 23.68
C MET A 298 9.58 4.46 22.24
N ALA A 299 8.85 4.97 21.24
CA ALA A 299 9.16 4.72 19.83
C ALA A 299 10.44 5.44 19.40
N GLY A 300 10.60 6.72 19.78
CA GLY A 300 11.83 7.46 19.52
C GLY A 300 13.05 6.85 20.25
N ALA A 301 12.84 6.29 21.45
CA ALA A 301 13.90 5.58 22.19
C ALA A 301 14.32 4.26 21.52
N GLU A 302 13.37 3.52 20.95
CA GLU A 302 13.63 2.30 20.17
C GLU A 302 14.37 2.63 18.86
N ASN A 303 14.00 3.70 18.18
CA ASN A 303 14.69 4.16 16.97
C ASN A 303 16.14 4.56 17.27
N ALA A 304 16.37 5.25 18.38
CA ALA A 304 17.71 5.62 18.82
C ALA A 304 18.59 4.37 19.05
N ASN A 305 18.02 3.33 19.68
CA ASN A 305 18.68 2.02 19.87
C ASN A 305 19.02 1.37 18.53
N LEU A 306 18.11 1.40 17.55
CA LEU A 306 18.35 0.87 16.22
C LEU A 306 19.55 1.56 15.55
N PHE A 307 19.59 2.89 15.58
CA PHE A 307 20.69 3.66 14.98
C PHE A 307 22.03 3.46 15.70
N MET A 308 22.02 3.28 17.03
CA MET A 308 23.23 2.87 17.77
C MET A 308 23.76 1.51 17.28
N ASN A 309 22.87 0.53 17.08
CA ASN A 309 23.25 -0.78 16.55
C ASN A 309 23.79 -0.67 15.12
N LEU A 310 23.23 0.21 14.29
CA LEU A 310 23.72 0.47 12.93
C LEU A 310 25.12 1.13 12.93
N CYS A 311 25.40 2.05 13.85
CA CYS A 311 26.75 2.58 14.06
C CYS A 311 27.74 1.47 14.41
N GLU A 312 27.37 0.56 15.32
CA GLU A 312 28.24 -0.56 15.69
C GLU A 312 28.49 -1.53 14.54
N LEU A 313 27.46 -1.87 13.78
CA LEU A 313 27.57 -2.77 12.64
C LEU A 313 28.47 -2.16 11.54
N LYS A 314 28.32 -0.87 11.27
CA LYS A 314 29.14 -0.15 10.27
C LYS A 314 30.58 0.03 10.74
N ASN A 315 30.81 0.37 12.03
CA ASN A 315 32.15 0.46 12.62
C ASN A 315 32.86 -0.92 12.57
N LYS A 316 32.18 -2.01 12.96
CA LYS A 316 32.70 -3.40 12.83
C LYS A 316 32.91 -3.83 11.37
N GLY A 317 32.06 -3.37 10.44
CA GLY A 317 32.19 -3.60 9.01
C GLY A 317 33.40 -2.91 8.41
N LEU A 318 33.62 -1.63 8.72
CA LEU A 318 34.78 -0.84 8.28
C LEU A 318 36.10 -1.35 8.86
N GLN A 319 36.13 -1.72 10.14
CA GLN A 319 37.29 -2.38 10.76
C GLN A 319 37.65 -3.73 10.09
N LYS A 320 36.67 -4.43 9.49
CA LYS A 320 36.89 -5.65 8.69
C LYS A 320 37.20 -5.36 7.22
N ALA A 321 36.71 -4.25 6.68
CA ALA A 321 36.92 -3.80 5.30
C ALA A 321 38.37 -3.36 5.02
N GLU A 322 39.16 -3.02 6.05
CA GLU A 322 40.62 -2.89 5.93
C GLU A 322 41.30 -4.17 5.39
N LYS A 323 40.60 -5.31 5.31
CA LYS A 323 41.14 -6.60 4.84
C LYS A 323 40.40 -7.27 3.69
N ILE A 324 39.29 -6.73 3.15
CA ILE A 324 38.51 -7.39 2.08
C ILE A 324 37.89 -6.36 1.12
N ASP A 325 37.84 -6.76 -0.17
CA ASP A 325 37.44 -6.05 -1.39
C ASP A 325 36.13 -5.22 -1.32
N GLY A 326 36.14 -4.05 -1.97
CA GLY A 326 35.23 -2.91 -1.76
C GLY A 326 33.77 -3.11 -2.19
N CYS A 327 33.47 -4.09 -3.05
CA CYS A 327 32.10 -4.34 -3.55
C CYS A 327 31.14 -4.90 -2.49
N PHE A 328 31.64 -5.57 -1.44
CA PHE A 328 30.81 -6.08 -0.35
C PHE A 328 30.43 -4.98 0.66
N LEU A 329 31.23 -3.90 0.71
CA LEU A 329 31.01 -2.75 1.56
C LEU A 329 29.87 -1.88 1.01
N GLU A 330 29.82 -1.65 -0.31
CA GLU A 330 28.70 -0.94 -0.97
C GLU A 330 27.35 -1.62 -0.72
N LEU A 331 27.29 -2.95 -0.83
CA LEU A 331 26.08 -3.73 -0.58
C LEU A 331 25.56 -3.61 0.86
N LEU A 332 26.46 -3.54 1.84
CA LEU A 332 26.11 -3.37 3.26
C LEU A 332 25.64 -1.95 3.57
N LEU A 333 26.11 -0.94 2.83
CA LEU A 333 25.69 0.46 2.97
C LEU A 333 24.28 0.69 2.38
N ASP A 334 23.98 0.09 1.23
CA ASP A 334 22.65 0.13 0.59
C ASP A 334 21.57 -0.53 1.46
N LEU A 335 21.93 -1.63 2.14
CA LEU A 335 21.04 -2.33 3.08
C LEU A 335 20.69 -1.46 4.29
N VAL A 336 21.64 -0.68 4.81
CA VAL A 336 21.39 0.22 5.94
C VAL A 336 20.55 1.44 5.53
N ASP A 337 20.72 1.94 4.29
CA ASP A 337 19.85 2.99 3.75
C ASP A 337 18.42 2.55 3.59
N THR A 338 18.21 1.28 3.21
CA THR A 338 16.88 0.68 3.11
C THR A 338 16.20 0.55 4.47
N PHE A 339 16.94 0.22 5.54
CA PHE A 339 16.39 0.15 6.90
C PHE A 339 16.04 1.52 7.49
N ASN A 340 16.76 2.59 7.12
CA ASN A 340 16.47 3.96 7.56
C ASN A 340 15.15 4.50 6.98
N HIS A 341 14.61 3.89 5.92
CA HIS A 341 13.31 4.25 5.33
C HIS A 341 12.10 3.70 6.12
N ALA A 342 12.32 2.82 7.11
CA ALA A 342 11.24 2.15 7.85
C ALA A 342 10.58 3.03 8.95
N GLU A 343 11.16 4.19 9.29
CA GLU A 343 10.62 5.08 10.34
C GLU A 343 9.28 5.73 9.96
N ASN A 344 8.95 5.78 8.65
CA ASN A 344 7.70 6.36 8.14
C ASN A 344 6.47 5.41 8.21
N PHE A 345 6.64 4.17 8.65
CA PHE A 345 5.55 3.19 8.69
C PHE A 345 4.60 3.35 9.89
N ILE A 346 5.03 4.05 10.95
CA ILE A 346 4.27 4.13 12.22
C ILE A 346 3.24 5.27 12.21
N THR A 347 3.52 6.38 11.52
CA THR A 347 2.59 7.52 11.38
C THR A 347 1.55 7.32 10.28
N GLY A 348 1.78 6.39 9.34
CA GLY A 348 0.86 6.05 8.24
C GLY A 348 -0.23 5.01 8.56
N ARG A 349 -0.28 4.47 9.79
CA ARG A 349 -1.18 3.33 10.14
C ARG A 349 -2.67 3.55 9.89
N HIS A 350 -3.14 4.80 9.80
CA HIS A 350 -4.56 5.08 9.59
C HIS A 350 -4.93 5.44 8.14
N ILE A 351 -4.00 6.02 7.36
CA ILE A 351 -4.28 6.46 5.98
C ILE A 351 -3.99 5.33 4.98
N HIS A 352 -2.90 4.58 5.16
CA HIS A 352 -2.61 3.41 4.32
C HIS A 352 -3.56 2.24 4.54
N LYS A 353 -4.13 2.09 5.76
CA LYS A 353 -5.21 1.13 6.00
C LYS A 353 -6.38 1.38 5.03
N SER A 354 -6.84 2.63 4.88
CA SER A 354 -8.04 2.93 4.08
C SER A 354 -7.87 2.60 2.59
N ARG A 355 -6.87 3.15 1.89
CA ARG A 355 -6.68 2.92 0.44
C ARG A 355 -6.24 1.50 0.07
N PHE A 356 -5.41 0.85 0.90
CA PHE A 356 -4.98 -0.53 0.67
C PHE A 356 -6.12 -1.53 0.95
N GLN A 357 -6.94 -1.28 1.99
CA GLN A 357 -8.13 -2.08 2.27
C GLN A 357 -9.23 -1.85 1.24
N GLU A 358 -9.42 -0.62 0.75
CA GLU A 358 -10.36 -0.31 -0.33
C GLU A 358 -10.04 -1.07 -1.63
N GLY A 359 -8.75 -1.21 -1.99
CA GLY A 359 -8.31 -1.93 -3.19
C GLY A 359 -8.38 -3.46 -3.11
N LEU A 360 -8.17 -4.05 -1.92
CA LEU A 360 -8.21 -5.52 -1.70
C LEU A 360 -9.60 -6.03 -1.31
N LEU A 361 -10.48 -5.19 -0.74
CA LEU A 361 -11.82 -5.55 -0.26
C LEU A 361 -12.96 -5.10 -1.21
N ARG A 362 -12.63 -4.41 -2.31
CA ARG A 362 -13.61 -4.07 -3.36
C ARG A 362 -14.25 -5.32 -3.98
N GLU A 363 -15.40 -5.13 -4.61
CA GLU A 363 -15.83 -6.09 -5.62
C GLU A 363 -14.84 -6.07 -6.78
N THR A 364 -14.63 -7.24 -7.38
CA THR A 364 -13.80 -7.38 -8.57
C THR A 364 -14.29 -6.44 -9.67
N ASP A 365 -13.36 -5.76 -10.35
CA ASP A 365 -13.72 -4.88 -11.46
C ASP A 365 -14.51 -5.67 -12.54
N LYS A 366 -15.59 -5.08 -13.08
CA LYS A 366 -16.55 -5.71 -14.01
C LYS A 366 -15.98 -6.07 -15.41
N GLY A 367 -14.68 -6.26 -15.56
CA GLY A 367 -14.00 -6.56 -16.82
C GLY A 367 -13.05 -7.76 -16.80
N HIS A 368 -12.94 -8.49 -15.69
CA HIS A 368 -12.07 -9.66 -15.59
C HIS A 368 -12.76 -10.93 -16.15
N PRO A 369 -12.04 -11.80 -16.90
CA PRO A 369 -12.63 -13.04 -17.39
C PRO A 369 -13.04 -13.98 -16.25
N LYS A 370 -14.04 -14.83 -16.52
CA LYS A 370 -14.52 -15.86 -15.57
C LYS A 370 -13.44 -16.92 -15.32
N ASN A 371 -12.72 -17.30 -16.37
CA ASN A 371 -11.62 -18.27 -16.33
C ASN A 371 -10.34 -17.58 -16.80
N ALA A 372 -9.40 -17.33 -15.89
CA ALA A 372 -8.20 -16.56 -16.20
C ALA A 372 -6.98 -16.97 -15.38
N PHE A 373 -5.80 -16.91 -16.00
CA PHE A 373 -4.51 -17.06 -15.34
C PHE A 373 -3.77 -15.72 -15.34
N TYR A 374 -3.40 -15.25 -14.15
CA TYR A 374 -2.75 -13.97 -13.91
C TYR A 374 -1.30 -14.20 -13.54
N VAL A 375 -0.41 -13.55 -14.29
CA VAL A 375 1.01 -13.48 -13.97
C VAL A 375 1.22 -12.28 -13.06
N LEU A 376 1.47 -12.56 -11.79
CA LEU A 376 1.73 -11.55 -10.76
C LEU A 376 3.21 -11.52 -10.37
N SER A 377 4.06 -12.28 -11.06
CA SER A 377 5.52 -12.30 -10.90
C SER A 377 6.21 -11.42 -11.95
N GLY A 378 7.28 -10.74 -11.55
CA GLY A 378 8.20 -10.10 -12.49
C GLY A 378 9.19 -11.08 -13.12
N LEU A 379 10.35 -10.57 -13.54
CA LEU A 379 11.34 -11.31 -14.32
C LEU A 379 12.16 -12.36 -13.54
N HIS A 380 12.17 -12.33 -12.20
CA HIS A 380 12.86 -13.32 -11.37
C HIS A 380 12.21 -13.45 -9.98
N SER A 381 12.41 -14.60 -9.35
CA SER A 381 11.97 -14.91 -7.98
C SER A 381 13.10 -14.76 -6.94
N TYR A 382 14.34 -15.05 -7.34
CA TYR A 382 15.48 -15.39 -6.46
C TYR A 382 16.07 -14.30 -5.54
N VAL A 383 15.78 -13.00 -5.74
CA VAL A 383 16.40 -11.94 -4.92
C VAL A 383 15.38 -10.90 -4.44
N PRO A 384 15.19 -10.71 -3.11
CA PRO A 384 14.47 -9.56 -2.58
C PRO A 384 15.25 -8.30 -2.95
N THR A 385 14.88 -7.70 -4.07
CA THR A 385 15.54 -6.51 -4.58
C THR A 385 14.62 -5.34 -4.24
N PHE A 386 15.05 -4.45 -3.34
CA PHE A 386 14.27 -3.30 -2.90
C PHE A 386 14.24 -2.21 -3.99
N GLY A 387 13.14 -1.47 -4.09
CA GLY A 387 13.06 -0.27 -4.95
C GLY A 387 13.05 -0.51 -6.47
N VAL A 388 12.96 -1.76 -6.93
CA VAL A 388 13.03 -2.02 -8.37
C VAL A 388 11.70 -1.74 -9.07
N LYS A 389 11.78 -1.19 -10.29
CA LYS A 389 10.63 -0.99 -11.18
C LYS A 389 9.75 -2.25 -11.22
N ARG A 390 8.43 -2.06 -11.33
CA ARG A 390 7.37 -3.10 -11.34
C ARG A 390 7.74 -4.42 -12.05
N LEU A 391 8.49 -4.34 -13.14
CA LEU A 391 8.99 -5.45 -13.95
C LEU A 391 9.93 -6.45 -13.22
N HIS A 392 10.55 -6.03 -12.11
CA HIS A 392 11.60 -6.77 -11.41
C HIS A 392 11.19 -7.21 -9.99
N ARG A 393 9.93 -6.95 -9.60
CA ARG A 393 9.38 -7.49 -8.35
C ARG A 393 9.28 -9.02 -8.45
N GLY A 394 9.39 -9.72 -7.34
CA GLY A 394 8.96 -11.12 -7.25
C GLY A 394 7.45 -11.23 -7.45
N GLY A 395 6.84 -12.25 -6.85
CA GLY A 395 5.39 -12.35 -6.80
C GLY A 395 4.96 -13.79 -6.84
N GLY A 396 4.03 -14.11 -7.74
CA GLY A 396 3.46 -15.44 -7.88
C GLY A 396 2.42 -15.46 -8.99
N TYR A 397 1.47 -16.37 -8.89
CA TYR A 397 0.38 -16.49 -9.86
C TYR A 397 -0.97 -16.51 -9.17
N TYR A 398 -1.99 -16.07 -9.89
CA TYR A 398 -3.37 -16.22 -9.48
C TYR A 398 -4.19 -16.85 -10.60
N LEU A 399 -4.91 -17.92 -10.29
CA LEU A 399 -5.78 -18.63 -11.20
C LEU A 399 -7.22 -18.42 -10.74
N ARG A 400 -8.08 -17.99 -11.66
CA ARG A 400 -9.53 -17.95 -11.48
C ARG A 400 -10.16 -18.99 -12.38
N TRP A 401 -10.99 -19.86 -11.80
CA TRP A 401 -11.73 -20.86 -12.53
C TRP A 401 -13.14 -21.00 -11.97
N GLN A 402 -14.14 -20.66 -12.78
CA GLN A 402 -15.56 -20.78 -12.45
C GLN A 402 -15.97 -20.22 -11.08
N GLY A 403 -15.32 -19.13 -10.66
CA GLY A 403 -15.60 -18.46 -9.39
C GLY A 403 -14.69 -18.87 -8.22
N SER A 404 -13.91 -19.95 -8.38
CA SER A 404 -12.88 -20.33 -7.41
C SER A 404 -11.54 -19.68 -7.77
N GLY A 405 -10.89 -19.05 -6.80
CA GLY A 405 -9.56 -18.48 -6.99
C GLY A 405 -8.46 -19.20 -6.23
N ILE A 406 -7.38 -19.47 -6.94
CA ILE A 406 -6.21 -20.20 -6.47
C ILE A 406 -4.99 -19.29 -6.56
N VAL A 407 -4.37 -19.02 -5.43
CA VAL A 407 -3.05 -18.39 -5.37
C VAL A 407 -1.99 -19.48 -5.48
N ILE A 408 -0.96 -19.25 -6.29
CA ILE A 408 0.19 -20.15 -6.45
C ILE A 408 1.44 -19.35 -6.15
N ASP A 409 2.21 -19.83 -5.18
CA ASP A 409 3.51 -19.29 -4.78
C ASP A 409 3.53 -17.77 -4.51
N PRO A 410 2.84 -17.28 -3.47
CA PRO A 410 2.88 -15.89 -3.05
C PRO A 410 4.26 -15.54 -2.44
N GLY A 411 5.23 -15.26 -3.31
CA GLY A 411 6.55 -14.73 -2.99
C GLY A 411 6.58 -13.21 -2.86
N PHE A 412 7.79 -12.64 -2.90
CA PHE A 412 8.04 -11.23 -2.59
C PHE A 412 7.14 -10.25 -3.37
N GLY A 413 6.36 -9.45 -2.63
CA GLY A 413 5.52 -8.40 -3.22
C GLY A 413 4.23 -8.91 -3.86
N PHE A 414 3.87 -10.19 -3.68
CA PHE A 414 2.65 -10.77 -4.22
C PHE A 414 1.39 -9.97 -3.86
N VAL A 415 1.23 -9.58 -2.58
CA VAL A 415 0.02 -8.89 -2.11
C VAL A 415 -0.18 -7.55 -2.83
N ASN A 416 0.91 -6.80 -3.04
CA ASN A 416 0.87 -5.54 -3.79
C ASN A 416 0.53 -5.78 -5.26
N ASN A 417 1.18 -6.76 -5.89
CA ASN A 417 0.94 -7.11 -7.29
C ASN A 417 -0.50 -7.58 -7.52
N PHE A 418 -1.06 -8.33 -6.56
CA PHE A 418 -2.45 -8.79 -6.56
C PHE A 418 -3.44 -7.62 -6.47
N ALA A 419 -3.23 -6.70 -5.51
CA ALA A 419 -4.08 -5.51 -5.33
C ALA A 419 -4.05 -4.56 -6.55
N GLU A 420 -2.85 -4.29 -7.08
CA GLU A 420 -2.62 -3.47 -8.27
C GLU A 420 -3.30 -4.05 -9.54
N SER A 421 -3.55 -5.37 -9.56
CA SER A 421 -4.13 -6.08 -10.71
C SER A 421 -5.65 -6.10 -10.74
N GLY A 422 -6.35 -5.37 -9.85
CA GLY A 422 -7.82 -5.38 -9.84
C GLY A 422 -8.46 -6.43 -8.93
N LEU A 423 -7.66 -7.31 -8.32
CA LEU A 423 -8.12 -8.54 -7.68
C LEU A 423 -8.47 -8.34 -6.21
N SER A 424 -9.42 -9.13 -5.71
CA SER A 424 -9.89 -9.04 -4.33
C SER A 424 -9.54 -10.28 -3.51
N LEU A 425 -9.20 -10.08 -2.22
CA LEU A 425 -9.00 -11.17 -1.26
C LEU A 425 -10.24 -12.07 -1.14
N LYS A 426 -11.43 -11.52 -1.42
CA LYS A 426 -12.71 -12.25 -1.44
C LYS A 426 -12.77 -13.34 -2.49
N GLU A 427 -11.84 -13.37 -3.44
CA GLU A 427 -11.80 -14.35 -4.51
C GLU A 427 -10.75 -15.43 -4.27
N ILE A 428 -10.00 -15.38 -3.16
CA ILE A 428 -8.99 -16.40 -2.85
C ILE A 428 -9.61 -17.51 -2.01
N ASP A 429 -9.69 -18.72 -2.54
CA ASP A 429 -10.28 -19.88 -1.88
C ASP A 429 -9.23 -20.94 -1.53
N THR A 430 -8.17 -21.02 -2.35
CA THR A 430 -7.06 -21.95 -2.15
C THR A 430 -5.72 -21.24 -2.33
N ILE A 431 -4.72 -21.58 -1.52
CA ILE A 431 -3.33 -21.16 -1.67
C ILE A 431 -2.47 -22.41 -1.82
N ILE A 432 -1.71 -22.50 -2.91
CA ILE A 432 -0.76 -23.56 -3.19
C ILE A 432 0.66 -23.00 -2.98
N ILE A 433 1.44 -23.65 -2.12
CA ILE A 433 2.87 -23.38 -1.92
C ILE A 433 3.64 -24.57 -2.45
N THR A 434 4.44 -24.35 -3.49
CA THR A 434 5.21 -25.40 -4.16
C THR A 434 6.61 -25.60 -3.58
N SER A 435 7.09 -24.68 -2.74
CA SER A 435 8.40 -24.73 -2.09
C SER A 435 8.40 -23.87 -0.83
N SER A 436 9.15 -24.25 0.20
CA SER A 436 9.33 -23.44 1.41
C SER A 436 10.29 -22.26 1.23
N LEU A 437 10.96 -22.16 0.07
CA LEU A 437 11.81 -21.03 -0.29
C LEU A 437 11.03 -19.70 -0.21
N LEU A 438 11.73 -18.62 0.12
CA LEU A 438 11.09 -17.34 0.44
C LEU A 438 10.39 -16.73 -0.77
N ASP A 439 10.96 -16.86 -1.94
CA ASP A 439 10.44 -16.39 -3.21
C ASP A 439 9.19 -17.14 -3.71
N HIS A 440 8.82 -18.25 -3.05
CA HIS A 440 7.54 -18.93 -3.27
C HIS A 440 6.53 -18.70 -2.13
N SER A 441 6.98 -18.33 -0.92
CA SER A 441 6.13 -18.48 0.27
C SER A 441 6.09 -17.31 1.24
N CYS A 442 6.94 -16.30 1.10
CA CYS A 442 7.11 -15.27 2.13
C CYS A 442 5.86 -14.41 2.40
N GLU A 443 4.95 -14.26 1.45
CA GLU A 443 3.71 -13.48 1.63
C GLU A 443 2.54 -14.33 2.13
N LEU A 444 2.74 -15.62 2.42
CA LEU A 444 1.70 -16.47 3.01
C LEU A 444 1.23 -15.91 4.35
N GLU A 445 2.15 -15.53 5.24
CA GLU A 445 1.80 -14.96 6.54
C GLU A 445 1.05 -13.64 6.41
N SER A 446 1.47 -12.76 5.49
CA SER A 446 0.78 -11.51 5.18
C SER A 446 -0.67 -11.76 4.75
N LEU A 447 -0.90 -12.73 3.86
CA LEU A 447 -2.25 -13.11 3.40
C LEU A 447 -3.09 -13.63 4.57
N LEU A 448 -2.55 -14.53 5.41
CA LEU A 448 -3.26 -15.06 6.57
C LEU A 448 -3.60 -13.98 7.61
N ALA A 449 -2.68 -13.04 7.86
CA ALA A 449 -2.93 -11.88 8.70
C ALA A 449 -4.06 -11.01 8.14
N LEU A 450 -4.09 -10.79 6.81
CA LEU A 450 -5.15 -10.04 6.14
C LEU A 450 -6.51 -10.76 6.24
N PHE A 451 -6.57 -12.07 6.06
CA PHE A 451 -7.80 -12.85 6.25
C PHE A 451 -8.28 -12.81 7.71
N THR A 452 -7.36 -12.90 8.67
CA THR A 452 -7.67 -12.78 10.10
C THR A 452 -8.23 -11.41 10.42
N TYR A 453 -7.58 -10.36 9.93
CA TYR A 453 -8.03 -8.99 10.04
C TYR A 453 -9.42 -8.79 9.42
N MET A 454 -9.68 -9.32 8.21
CA MET A 454 -10.99 -9.29 7.57
C MET A 454 -12.08 -9.92 8.43
N ARG A 455 -11.76 -11.02 9.12
CA ARG A 455 -12.68 -11.69 10.04
C ARG A 455 -12.90 -10.87 11.31
N GLU A 456 -11.84 -10.40 11.95
CA GLU A 456 -11.89 -9.64 13.20
C GLU A 456 -12.66 -8.33 13.06
N LEU A 457 -12.56 -7.66 11.90
CA LEU A 457 -13.32 -6.44 11.59
C LEU A 457 -14.84 -6.59 11.77
N ARG A 458 -15.40 -7.82 11.69
CA ARG A 458 -16.84 -8.07 11.89
C ARG A 458 -17.22 -8.43 13.35
N TYR A 459 -16.28 -9.00 14.10
CA TYR A 459 -16.47 -9.43 15.50
C TYR A 459 -15.94 -8.41 16.53
N GLY A 460 -15.35 -7.30 16.05
CA GLY A 460 -14.86 -6.19 16.86
C GLY A 460 -15.96 -5.39 17.56
N SER A 461 -15.54 -4.31 18.21
CA SER A 461 -16.39 -3.42 19.00
C SER A 461 -17.48 -2.73 18.16
N GLU A 462 -18.49 -2.16 18.80
CA GLU A 462 -19.60 -1.45 18.13
C GLU A 462 -19.09 -0.30 17.22
N SER A 463 -17.96 0.33 17.58
CA SER A 463 -17.25 1.31 16.75
C SER A 463 -16.58 0.73 15.51
N ASP A 464 -16.07 -0.51 15.57
CA ASP A 464 -15.49 -1.19 14.40
C ASP A 464 -16.59 -1.54 13.39
N ARG A 465 -17.76 -1.98 13.89
CA ARG A 465 -18.97 -2.20 13.08
C ARG A 465 -19.50 -0.92 12.44
N PHE A 466 -19.53 0.18 13.18
CA PHE A 466 -20.03 1.48 12.68
C PHE A 466 -19.14 2.05 11.58
N MET A 467 -17.80 1.95 11.71
CA MET A 467 -16.87 2.26 10.62
C MET A 467 -17.17 1.35 9.40
N MET A 468 -17.43 0.08 9.62
CA MET A 468 -17.74 -0.90 8.56
C MET A 468 -19.04 -0.58 7.81
N GLU A 469 -20.14 -0.31 8.50
CA GLU A 469 -21.44 0.03 7.91
C GLU A 469 -21.42 1.38 7.19
N THR A 470 -20.52 2.29 7.59
CA THR A 470 -20.39 3.61 6.97
C THR A 470 -19.54 3.58 5.70
N PHE A 471 -18.44 2.82 5.66
CA PHE A 471 -17.50 2.75 4.52
C PHE A 471 -17.75 1.59 3.53
N LEU A 472 -18.35 0.49 3.99
CA LEU A 472 -18.45 -0.77 3.24
C LEU A 472 -19.89 -1.26 3.07
N LYS A 473 -20.89 -0.36 3.12
CA LYS A 473 -22.35 -0.59 3.07
C LYS A 473 -22.84 -1.90 2.43
N ASP A 474 -22.32 -2.28 1.25
CA ASP A 474 -22.71 -3.49 0.49
C ASP A 474 -21.55 -4.52 0.25
N ARG A 475 -20.38 -4.31 0.87
CA ARG A 475 -19.11 -5.00 0.56
C ARG A 475 -18.60 -5.91 1.68
N ILE A 476 -19.46 -6.35 2.58
CA ILE A 476 -19.08 -7.21 3.72
C ILE A 476 -18.82 -8.64 3.19
N PRO A 477 -17.60 -9.21 3.33
CA PRO A 477 -17.34 -10.60 2.95
C PRO A 477 -18.21 -11.56 3.79
N PRO A 478 -18.61 -12.72 3.26
CA PRO A 478 -19.31 -13.72 4.05
C PRO A 478 -18.48 -14.14 5.27
N VAL A 479 -19.16 -14.24 6.41
CA VAL A 479 -18.65 -14.37 7.80
C VAL A 479 -17.69 -15.54 8.01
N ASP A 480 -17.73 -16.51 7.12
CA ASP A 480 -17.11 -17.82 7.28
C ASP A 480 -16.11 -18.13 6.17
N LYS A 481 -15.60 -17.12 5.45
CA LYS A 481 -14.60 -17.38 4.40
C LYS A 481 -13.35 -17.99 5.02
N LYS A 482 -13.15 -19.28 4.74
CA LYS A 482 -11.97 -20.04 5.13
C LYS A 482 -11.18 -20.43 3.90
N VAL A 483 -9.86 -20.36 4.02
CA VAL A 483 -8.94 -20.64 2.91
C VAL A 483 -8.36 -22.04 3.07
N ARG A 484 -8.28 -22.77 1.96
CA ARG A 484 -7.57 -24.05 1.89
C ARG A 484 -6.09 -23.81 1.63
N LEU A 485 -5.22 -24.49 2.37
CA LEU A 485 -3.79 -24.48 2.12
C LEU A 485 -3.37 -25.81 1.52
N ILE A 486 -2.65 -25.78 0.40
CA ILE A 486 -1.99 -26.94 -0.19
C ILE A 486 -0.49 -26.68 -0.10
N LEU A 487 0.20 -27.41 0.75
CA LEU A 487 1.58 -27.17 1.10
C LEU A 487 2.44 -28.37 0.71
N THR A 488 3.64 -28.14 0.20
CA THR A 488 4.67 -29.18 0.16
C THR A 488 5.12 -29.58 1.56
N PRO A 489 5.73 -30.76 1.76
CA PRO A 489 6.14 -31.23 3.08
C PRO A 489 7.06 -30.24 3.82
N ASP A 490 8.00 -29.62 3.10
CA ASP A 490 8.90 -28.59 3.64
C ASP A 490 8.16 -27.29 4.02
N ALA A 491 7.20 -26.86 3.20
CA ALA A 491 6.35 -25.71 3.53
C ALA A 491 5.43 -26.01 4.73
N PHE A 492 4.92 -27.24 4.83
CA PHE A 492 4.14 -27.69 5.99
C PHE A 492 4.99 -27.73 7.26
N GLU A 493 6.24 -28.20 7.18
CA GLU A 493 7.18 -28.16 8.31
C GLU A 493 7.48 -26.72 8.74
N LYS A 494 7.73 -25.82 7.78
CA LYS A 494 8.04 -24.41 8.05
C LYS A 494 6.89 -23.64 8.67
N TYR A 495 5.67 -23.78 8.14
CA TYR A 495 4.53 -22.94 8.52
C TYR A 495 3.48 -23.65 9.38
N GLY A 496 3.40 -24.98 9.37
CA GLY A 496 2.29 -25.75 9.94
C GLY A 496 2.06 -25.48 11.43
N GLY A 497 3.13 -25.41 12.23
CA GLY A 497 3.02 -25.11 13.67
C GLY A 497 2.48 -23.70 13.94
N PHE A 498 2.93 -22.72 13.17
CA PHE A 498 2.49 -21.33 13.29
C PHE A 498 1.04 -21.15 12.83
N ILE A 499 0.68 -21.73 11.68
CA ILE A 499 -0.68 -21.71 11.13
C ILE A 499 -1.68 -22.31 12.13
N ASN A 500 -1.38 -23.50 12.67
CA ASN A 500 -2.26 -24.15 13.63
C ASN A 500 -2.45 -23.36 14.93
N LYS A 501 -1.44 -22.58 15.35
CA LYS A 501 -1.53 -21.79 16.59
C LYS A 501 -2.25 -20.46 16.37
N ALA A 502 -1.88 -19.71 15.34
CA ALA A 502 -2.31 -18.32 15.15
C ALA A 502 -3.54 -18.19 14.22
N TYR A 503 -3.67 -19.06 13.22
CA TYR A 503 -4.59 -18.86 12.10
C TYR A 503 -5.62 -19.98 11.90
N HIS A 504 -5.66 -21.01 12.75
CA HIS A 504 -6.57 -22.16 12.65
C HIS A 504 -8.04 -21.78 12.36
N SER A 505 -8.48 -20.62 12.85
CA SER A 505 -9.84 -20.15 12.74
C SER A 505 -10.23 -19.82 11.27
N ILE A 506 -9.30 -19.30 10.47
CA ILE A 506 -9.50 -18.90 9.06
C ILE A 506 -9.10 -19.98 8.06
N ILE A 507 -8.54 -21.10 8.52
CA ILE A 507 -8.13 -22.20 7.66
C ILE A 507 -9.28 -23.20 7.51
N LYS A 508 -9.58 -23.59 6.27
CA LYS A 508 -10.59 -24.60 5.94
C LYS A 508 -10.03 -25.99 6.17
N GLU A 509 -8.88 -26.26 5.55
CA GLU A 509 -8.13 -27.49 5.63
C GLU A 509 -6.69 -27.22 5.16
N ILE A 510 -5.75 -28.06 5.61
CA ILE A 510 -4.36 -28.06 5.15
C ILE A 510 -4.12 -29.42 4.50
N ILE A 511 -3.72 -29.40 3.23
CA ILE A 511 -3.38 -30.58 2.45
C ILE A 511 -1.87 -30.57 2.26
N GLU A 512 -1.19 -31.54 2.85
CA GLU A 512 0.23 -31.77 2.59
C GLU A 512 0.38 -32.61 1.32
N LEU A 513 1.14 -32.10 0.35
CA LEU A 513 1.41 -32.80 -0.91
C LEU A 513 2.36 -33.97 -0.66
N SER A 514 1.99 -35.13 -1.18
CA SER A 514 2.81 -36.33 -1.23
C SER A 514 2.83 -36.94 -2.63
N ASP A 515 3.98 -37.52 -2.97
CA ASP A 515 4.20 -38.31 -4.19
C ASP A 515 3.47 -39.66 -4.16
N LYS A 516 3.03 -40.13 -2.98
CA LYS A 516 2.35 -41.42 -2.80
C LYS A 516 0.83 -41.39 -2.97
N GLN A 517 0.17 -40.24 -2.82
CA GLN A 517 -1.29 -40.14 -2.92
C GLN A 517 -1.84 -39.80 -4.31
N GLY A 518 -0.98 -39.66 -5.33
CA GLY A 518 -1.33 -39.72 -6.76
C GLY A 518 -2.09 -38.52 -7.33
N GLU A 519 -3.19 -38.09 -6.70
CA GLU A 519 -4.15 -37.09 -7.21
C GLU A 519 -4.96 -36.47 -6.06
N TYR A 520 -5.19 -35.15 -6.09
CA TYR A 520 -5.94 -34.40 -5.08
C TYR A 520 -7.12 -33.68 -5.72
N GLU A 521 -8.34 -33.86 -5.20
CA GLU A 521 -9.53 -33.17 -5.71
C GLU A 521 -9.79 -31.89 -4.92
N ILE A 522 -9.85 -30.75 -5.62
CA ILE A 522 -10.19 -29.46 -5.01
C ILE A 522 -11.71 -29.26 -5.18
N LYS A 523 -12.48 -29.57 -4.14
CA LYS A 523 -13.95 -29.45 -4.12
C LYS A 523 -14.42 -28.14 -3.48
N GLU A 524 -15.34 -27.46 -4.14
CA GLU A 524 -16.24 -26.47 -3.53
C GLU A 524 -17.66 -27.05 -3.47
N SER A 525 -18.23 -27.13 -2.27
CA SER A 525 -19.60 -27.60 -2.10
C SER A 525 -20.56 -26.45 -2.30
N LEU A 526 -21.43 -26.53 -3.33
CA LEU A 526 -22.82 -26.08 -3.29
C LEU A 526 -23.55 -26.71 -4.49
N LEU A 527 -24.52 -27.57 -4.17
CA LEU A 527 -25.45 -28.29 -5.06
C LEU A 527 -24.98 -29.65 -5.62
N TRP A 528 -25.82 -30.65 -5.36
CA TRP A 528 -25.63 -32.06 -5.65
C TRP A 528 -25.78 -32.35 -7.15
N ASN A 529 -24.70 -32.74 -7.84
CA ASN A 529 -24.59 -33.95 -8.68
C ASN A 529 -23.39 -34.02 -9.65
N ARG A 530 -22.50 -33.02 -9.74
CA ARG A 530 -21.20 -33.15 -10.45
C ARG A 530 -20.14 -32.26 -9.81
N SER A 531 -19.53 -32.73 -8.72
CA SER A 531 -18.82 -31.90 -7.73
C SER A 531 -17.28 -31.94 -7.80
N CYS A 532 -16.66 -31.90 -8.98
CA CYS A 532 -15.21 -31.69 -9.12
C CYS A 532 -14.93 -30.68 -10.24
N SER A 533 -14.63 -29.43 -9.89
CA SER A 533 -14.25 -28.39 -10.84
C SER A 533 -12.75 -28.43 -11.17
N ILE A 534 -11.89 -28.87 -10.23
CA ILE A 534 -10.42 -28.86 -10.38
C ILE A 534 -9.79 -30.09 -9.72
N ARG A 535 -8.93 -30.81 -10.46
CA ARG A 535 -8.09 -31.91 -9.96
C ARG A 535 -6.61 -31.53 -10.05
N LEU A 536 -5.89 -31.65 -8.94
CA LEU A 536 -4.46 -31.36 -8.83
C LEU A 536 -3.65 -32.67 -8.82
N LYS A 537 -2.70 -32.81 -9.74
CA LYS A 537 -1.75 -33.92 -9.79
C LYS A 537 -0.35 -33.40 -9.50
N PRO A 538 0.21 -33.64 -8.30
CA PRO A 538 1.52 -33.10 -7.97
C PRO A 538 2.61 -33.92 -8.65
N PHE A 539 3.71 -33.23 -8.93
CA PHE A 539 4.93 -33.78 -9.49
C PHE A 539 6.08 -33.31 -8.61
N LYS A 540 6.80 -34.25 -8.01
CA LYS A 540 7.94 -33.93 -7.17
C LYS A 540 9.09 -33.45 -8.05
N GLY A 541 9.45 -32.17 -7.91
CA GLY A 541 10.59 -31.59 -8.58
C GLY A 541 11.88 -32.22 -8.09
N VAL A 542 12.91 -32.16 -8.95
CA VAL A 542 14.25 -32.61 -8.59
C VAL A 542 15.18 -31.42 -8.65
N ILE A 543 15.83 -31.13 -7.52
CA ILE A 543 16.88 -30.12 -7.40
C ILE A 543 18.14 -30.83 -6.90
N ASN A 544 19.29 -30.50 -7.48
CA ASN A 544 20.59 -31.04 -7.11
C ASN A 544 21.45 -29.94 -6.45
N THR A 545 21.04 -29.50 -5.26
CA THR A 545 21.74 -28.51 -4.42
C THR A 545 22.31 -29.17 -3.17
N TYR A 546 23.23 -28.49 -2.48
CA TYR A 546 23.88 -29.01 -1.26
C TYR A 546 22.93 -29.13 -0.04
N SER A 547 21.74 -28.51 -0.09
CA SER A 547 20.72 -28.56 0.96
C SER A 547 19.68 -29.64 0.65
N ASN A 548 19.66 -30.72 1.43
CA ASN A 548 18.60 -31.76 1.39
C ASN A 548 17.22 -31.27 1.90
N ILE A 549 17.06 -29.97 2.10
CA ILE A 549 15.96 -29.36 2.84
C ILE A 549 14.80 -28.98 1.91
N ASP A 550 15.08 -28.62 0.66
CA ASP A 550 14.07 -28.12 -0.28
C ASP A 550 13.68 -29.19 -1.31
N LYS A 551 12.38 -29.51 -1.36
CA LYS A 551 11.81 -30.44 -2.34
C LYS A 551 10.63 -29.75 -3.01
N PRO A 552 10.88 -28.91 -4.02
CA PRO A 552 9.80 -28.23 -4.71
C PRO A 552 8.89 -29.22 -5.45
N PHE A 553 7.65 -28.83 -5.70
CA PHE A 553 6.68 -29.62 -6.45
C PHE A 553 6.10 -28.82 -7.62
N GLY A 554 6.23 -29.35 -8.83
CA GLY A 554 5.34 -28.97 -9.92
C GLY A 554 3.96 -29.59 -9.76
N PHE A 555 3.00 -29.20 -10.59
CA PHE A 555 1.69 -29.82 -10.62
C PHE A 555 0.97 -29.64 -11.96
N LEU A 556 0.08 -30.58 -12.27
CA LEU A 556 -0.91 -30.47 -13.34
C LEU A 556 -2.30 -30.23 -12.73
N LEU A 557 -2.96 -29.16 -13.13
CA LEU A 557 -4.37 -28.91 -12.84
C LEU A 557 -5.22 -29.35 -14.03
N GLU A 558 -6.13 -30.31 -13.81
CA GLU A 558 -7.23 -30.62 -14.72
C GLU A 558 -8.48 -29.87 -14.27
N MET A 559 -8.90 -28.87 -15.05
CA MET A 559 -10.01 -27.99 -14.73
C MET A 559 -11.21 -28.31 -15.62
N TYR A 560 -12.28 -28.81 -15.02
CA TYR A 560 -13.49 -29.26 -15.72
C TYR A 560 -14.51 -28.12 -15.77
N GLN A 561 -15.23 -28.00 -16.89
CA GLN A 561 -16.41 -27.15 -16.97
C GLN A 561 -17.67 -27.99 -16.72
N GLU A 562 -18.72 -27.38 -16.16
CA GLU A 562 -19.97 -28.06 -15.77
C GLU A 562 -20.58 -28.94 -16.90
N ASP A 563 -20.47 -28.48 -18.15
CA ASP A 563 -21.04 -29.14 -19.34
C ASP A 563 -19.99 -29.79 -20.26
N ASN A 564 -18.73 -29.93 -19.83
CA ASN A 564 -17.65 -30.46 -20.67
C ASN A 564 -16.78 -31.48 -19.93
N ASP A 565 -16.83 -32.73 -20.39
CA ASP A 565 -16.05 -33.83 -19.82
C ASP A 565 -14.54 -33.73 -20.13
N LYS A 566 -14.14 -32.89 -21.10
CA LYS A 566 -12.73 -32.66 -21.42
C LYS A 566 -12.20 -31.49 -20.57
N PRO A 567 -11.23 -31.72 -19.65
CA PRO A 567 -10.70 -30.64 -18.84
C PRO A 567 -9.75 -29.76 -19.64
N PHE A 568 -9.70 -28.48 -19.28
CA PHE A 568 -8.58 -27.62 -19.60
C PHE A 568 -7.41 -27.98 -18.68
N ARG A 569 -6.22 -28.20 -19.25
CA ARG A 569 -5.05 -28.62 -18.49
C ARG A 569 -4.04 -27.48 -18.35
N LEU A 570 -3.73 -27.11 -17.11
CA LEU A 570 -2.69 -26.14 -16.77
C LEU A 570 -1.55 -26.84 -16.02
N GLY A 571 -0.35 -26.79 -16.57
CA GLY A 571 0.86 -27.32 -15.94
C GLY A 571 1.70 -26.20 -15.36
N TYR A 572 2.23 -26.40 -14.16
CA TYR A 572 3.23 -25.53 -13.54
C TYR A 572 4.41 -26.39 -13.11
N THR A 573 5.62 -26.10 -13.61
CA THR A 573 6.79 -26.94 -13.31
C THR A 573 7.39 -26.67 -11.94
N SER A 574 7.18 -25.46 -11.40
CA SER A 574 7.96 -24.92 -10.28
C SER A 574 9.47 -25.03 -10.58
N ASP A 575 10.29 -24.93 -9.53
CA ASP A 575 11.71 -25.13 -9.58
C ASP A 575 12.04 -26.61 -9.70
N THR A 576 12.48 -27.02 -10.88
CA THR A 576 12.91 -28.40 -11.12
C THR A 576 13.91 -28.44 -12.25
N GLN A 577 14.95 -29.27 -12.10
CA GLN A 577 15.76 -29.65 -13.25
C GLN A 577 14.94 -30.47 -14.24
N TRP A 578 15.44 -30.56 -15.48
CA TRP A 578 14.90 -31.51 -16.45
C TRP A 578 15.08 -32.95 -15.97
N ILE A 579 13.99 -33.71 -16.01
CA ILE A 579 14.01 -35.16 -15.84
C ILE A 579 13.20 -35.85 -16.94
N ASN A 580 13.53 -37.10 -17.26
CA ASN A 580 12.90 -37.83 -18.38
C ASN A 580 11.40 -38.08 -18.21
N GLU A 581 10.90 -38.04 -16.97
CA GLU A 581 9.50 -38.34 -16.65
C GLU A 581 8.59 -37.12 -16.78
N ILE A 582 9.16 -35.90 -16.89
CA ILE A 582 8.42 -34.64 -16.91
C ILE A 582 7.37 -34.60 -18.03
N GLU A 583 7.66 -35.24 -19.17
CA GLU A 583 6.76 -35.34 -20.31
C GLU A 583 5.45 -36.06 -19.96
N ARG A 584 5.52 -37.10 -19.13
CA ARG A 584 4.35 -37.87 -18.71
C ARG A 584 3.47 -37.08 -17.76
N HIS A 585 4.09 -36.30 -16.86
CA HIS A 585 3.39 -35.50 -15.86
C HIS A 585 2.61 -34.33 -16.48
N PHE A 586 3.10 -33.77 -17.60
CA PHE A 586 2.46 -32.65 -18.27
C PHE A 586 1.84 -33.02 -19.62
N ALA A 587 1.62 -34.30 -19.90
CA ALA A 587 1.06 -34.74 -21.18
C ALA A 587 -0.30 -34.09 -21.49
N ASN A 588 -0.51 -33.68 -22.75
CA ASN A 588 -1.75 -33.05 -23.23
C ASN A 588 -2.12 -31.74 -22.53
N CYS A 589 -1.14 -31.00 -22.01
CA CYS A 589 -1.35 -29.72 -21.36
C CYS A 589 -1.82 -28.65 -22.37
N ASP A 590 -2.81 -27.83 -22.02
CA ASP A 590 -3.23 -26.69 -22.85
C ASP A 590 -2.30 -25.49 -22.63
N LEU A 591 -2.02 -25.18 -21.36
CA LEU A 591 -1.16 -24.09 -20.91
C LEU A 591 -0.08 -24.62 -19.96
N LEU A 592 1.19 -24.49 -20.33
CA LEU A 592 2.30 -24.92 -19.47
C LEU A 592 3.18 -23.74 -19.10
N VAL A 593 3.41 -23.55 -17.80
CA VAL A 593 4.35 -22.56 -17.25
C VAL A 593 5.63 -23.30 -16.88
N GLY A 594 6.73 -22.98 -17.57
CA GLY A 594 8.05 -23.55 -17.31
C GLY A 594 9.00 -22.52 -16.71
N ASN A 595 9.50 -22.79 -15.52
CA ASN A 595 10.49 -21.93 -14.85
C ASN A 595 11.87 -22.17 -15.45
N ILE A 596 12.41 -21.17 -16.15
CA ILE A 596 13.75 -21.27 -16.76
C ILE A 596 14.85 -21.15 -15.69
N GLY A 597 14.62 -20.33 -14.66
CA GLY A 597 15.59 -20.03 -13.61
C GLY A 597 16.80 -19.22 -14.11
N PRO A 598 17.77 -18.95 -13.23
CA PRO A 598 19.02 -18.28 -13.60
C PRO A 598 19.82 -19.13 -14.59
N ILE A 599 20.39 -18.48 -15.60
CA ILE A 599 21.20 -19.21 -16.57
C ILE A 599 22.56 -19.58 -16.00
N GLU A 600 22.82 -20.88 -15.90
CA GLU A 600 24.03 -21.38 -15.28
C GLU A 600 25.18 -21.60 -16.29
N PRO A 601 26.44 -21.28 -15.94
CA PRO A 601 27.59 -21.51 -16.81
C PRO A 601 27.74 -22.95 -17.33
N ILE A 602 27.19 -23.92 -16.61
CA ILE A 602 27.24 -25.35 -16.98
C ILE A 602 26.47 -25.66 -18.28
N GLU A 603 25.42 -24.90 -18.57
CA GLU A 603 24.62 -25.04 -19.80
C GLU A 603 25.42 -24.63 -21.05
N PHE A 604 26.37 -23.71 -20.90
CA PHE A 604 27.24 -23.27 -22.01
C PHE A 604 28.46 -24.18 -22.19
N LYS A 605 29.05 -24.66 -21.09
CA LYS A 605 30.26 -25.51 -21.12
C LYS A 605 30.05 -26.85 -21.83
N SER A 606 28.80 -27.31 -21.93
CA SER A 606 28.43 -28.59 -22.52
C SER A 606 27.64 -28.45 -23.84
N ALA A 607 27.49 -27.22 -24.34
CA ALA A 607 26.76 -26.93 -25.57
C ALA A 607 27.42 -27.64 -26.77
N GLY A 608 26.65 -28.48 -27.47
CA GLY A 608 27.10 -29.24 -28.64
C GLY A 608 27.63 -30.65 -28.34
N GLN A 609 27.67 -31.09 -27.08
CA GLN A 609 27.99 -32.46 -26.69
C GLN A 609 26.71 -33.31 -26.59
N ARG A 610 26.78 -34.62 -26.89
CA ARG A 610 25.63 -35.56 -26.79
C ARG A 610 25.00 -35.54 -25.39
N ASP A 611 25.82 -35.36 -24.36
CA ASP A 611 25.42 -35.28 -22.95
C ASP A 611 25.51 -33.84 -22.44
N THR A 612 24.78 -32.90 -23.08
CA THR A 612 24.67 -31.52 -22.58
C THR A 612 24.18 -31.54 -21.14
N LYS A 613 24.99 -31.00 -20.22
CA LYS A 613 24.65 -30.91 -18.79
C LYS A 613 23.61 -29.81 -18.61
N LEU A 614 22.52 -30.16 -17.94
CA LEU A 614 21.34 -29.30 -17.72
C LEU A 614 21.50 -28.53 -16.40
N SER A 615 20.71 -27.47 -16.21
CA SER A 615 20.70 -26.78 -14.93
C SER A 615 20.30 -27.77 -13.81
N PRO A 616 21.07 -27.83 -12.71
CA PRO A 616 20.82 -28.71 -11.57
C PRO A 616 19.60 -28.33 -10.73
N SER A 617 19.09 -27.10 -10.85
CA SER A 617 18.06 -26.56 -9.95
C SER A 617 16.79 -26.11 -10.67
N HIS A 618 16.88 -25.69 -11.94
CA HIS A 618 15.75 -25.26 -12.74
C HIS A 618 15.80 -25.93 -14.12
N LEU A 619 14.78 -25.72 -14.96
CA LEU A 619 14.77 -26.32 -16.29
C LEU A 619 15.95 -25.80 -17.14
N GLY A 620 16.38 -24.57 -16.88
CA GLY A 620 17.33 -23.88 -17.75
C GLY A 620 16.77 -23.69 -19.15
N LEU A 621 17.60 -23.15 -20.05
CA LEU A 621 17.22 -22.94 -21.44
C LEU A 621 16.89 -24.27 -22.11
N TYR A 622 17.78 -25.25 -22.00
CA TYR A 622 17.64 -26.52 -22.69
C TYR A 622 16.48 -27.38 -22.16
N GLY A 623 16.25 -27.39 -20.84
CA GLY A 623 15.10 -28.10 -20.28
C GLY A 623 13.79 -27.47 -20.73
N CYS A 624 13.68 -26.14 -20.76
CA CYS A 624 12.49 -25.47 -21.31
C CYS A 624 12.24 -25.85 -22.79
N PHE A 625 13.28 -25.86 -23.63
CA PHE A 625 13.15 -26.29 -25.02
C PHE A 625 12.70 -27.76 -25.15
N ARG A 626 13.25 -28.65 -24.32
CA ARG A 626 12.86 -30.06 -24.31
C ARG A 626 11.42 -30.22 -23.87
N VAL A 627 11.03 -29.64 -22.73
CA VAL A 627 9.67 -29.67 -22.20
C VAL A 627 8.68 -29.19 -23.26
N MET A 628 8.90 -28.02 -23.86
CA MET A 628 8.03 -27.49 -24.91
C MET A 628 7.92 -28.45 -26.10
N LYS A 629 9.04 -29.02 -26.56
CA LYS A 629 9.09 -29.89 -27.74
C LYS A 629 8.35 -31.22 -27.54
N PHE A 630 8.45 -31.78 -26.33
CA PHE A 630 7.88 -33.10 -26.02
C PHE A 630 6.45 -33.02 -25.50
N VAL A 631 6.16 -32.06 -24.61
CA VAL A 631 4.81 -31.86 -24.06
C VAL A 631 3.86 -31.24 -25.10
N ARG A 632 4.38 -30.33 -25.93
CA ARG A 632 3.64 -29.61 -26.98
C ARG A 632 2.37 -28.93 -26.48
N PRO A 633 2.45 -28.07 -25.45
CA PRO A 633 1.29 -27.32 -24.99
C PRO A 633 0.80 -26.36 -26.09
N ARG A 634 -0.46 -25.94 -26.05
CA ARG A 634 -0.96 -24.91 -27.00
C ARG A 634 -0.25 -23.59 -26.75
N LEU A 635 -0.12 -23.20 -25.48
CA LEU A 635 0.62 -22.05 -25.02
C LEU A 635 1.66 -22.47 -23.97
N PHE A 636 2.93 -22.14 -24.20
CA PHE A 636 4.03 -22.31 -23.28
C PHE A 636 4.47 -20.95 -22.74
N LEU A 637 4.34 -20.76 -21.43
CA LEU A 637 4.80 -19.56 -20.75
C LEU A 637 6.19 -19.82 -20.16
N VAL A 638 7.18 -19.07 -20.63
CA VAL A 638 8.54 -19.11 -20.09
C VAL A 638 8.60 -18.13 -18.91
N ALA A 639 8.63 -18.70 -17.71
CA ALA A 639 8.67 -17.99 -16.44
C ALA A 639 10.11 -17.78 -15.97
N GLU A 640 10.30 -16.77 -15.11
CA GLU A 640 11.59 -16.44 -14.46
C GLU A 640 12.74 -16.15 -15.43
N VAL A 641 12.44 -15.44 -16.51
CA VAL A 641 13.46 -14.98 -17.45
C VAL A 641 14.31 -13.90 -16.78
N GLY A 642 15.39 -14.33 -16.13
CA GLY A 642 16.29 -13.50 -15.35
C GLY A 642 16.84 -12.29 -16.12
N ARG A 643 17.35 -11.30 -15.37
CA ARG A 643 17.85 -10.03 -15.92
C ARG A 643 18.97 -10.25 -16.95
N GLU A 644 19.74 -11.31 -16.80
CA GLU A 644 20.80 -11.73 -17.72
C GLU A 644 20.27 -12.00 -19.14
N LEU A 645 19.01 -12.41 -19.28
CA LEU A 645 18.36 -12.66 -20.56
C LEU A 645 17.47 -11.51 -21.03
N TYR A 646 17.31 -10.45 -20.24
CA TYR A 646 16.39 -9.36 -20.54
C TYR A 646 16.55 -8.81 -21.96
N LYS A 647 17.77 -8.42 -22.35
CA LYS A 647 18.04 -7.88 -23.70
C LYS A 647 17.91 -8.90 -24.83
N LEU A 648 17.88 -10.19 -24.52
CA LEU A 648 17.78 -11.29 -25.48
C LEU A 648 16.38 -11.92 -25.52
N ARG A 649 15.47 -11.48 -24.66
CA ARG A 649 14.15 -12.07 -24.45
C ARG A 649 13.33 -12.23 -25.74
N GLY A 650 13.20 -11.18 -26.54
CA GLY A 650 12.50 -11.26 -27.83
C GLY A 650 13.17 -12.21 -28.82
N LYS A 651 14.52 -12.26 -28.85
CA LYS A 651 15.27 -13.22 -29.67
C LYS A 651 15.07 -14.65 -29.17
N LEU A 652 15.06 -14.86 -27.85
CA LEU A 652 14.82 -16.14 -27.21
C LEU A 652 13.43 -16.67 -27.57
N MET A 653 12.39 -15.83 -27.45
CA MET A 653 11.03 -16.18 -27.88
C MET A 653 10.97 -16.45 -29.39
N GLY A 654 11.74 -15.70 -30.19
CA GLY A 654 11.93 -16.00 -31.61
C GLY A 654 12.45 -17.43 -31.86
N TYR A 655 13.41 -17.91 -31.06
CA TYR A 655 13.91 -19.28 -31.15
C TYR A 655 12.87 -20.32 -30.72
N PHE A 656 12.22 -20.16 -29.57
CA PHE A 656 11.14 -21.06 -29.12
C PHE A 656 10.01 -21.17 -30.15
N ASN A 657 9.71 -20.09 -30.86
CA ASN A 657 8.66 -20.04 -31.88
C ASN A 657 9.13 -20.38 -33.31
N SER A 658 10.41 -20.68 -33.51
CA SER A 658 10.95 -20.94 -34.86
C SER A 658 10.62 -22.35 -35.34
N GLU A 659 10.43 -22.50 -36.66
CA GLU A 659 10.08 -23.78 -37.27
C GLU A 659 11.12 -24.88 -37.02
N LYS A 660 12.39 -24.51 -36.84
CA LYS A 660 13.48 -25.43 -36.51
C LYS A 660 13.22 -26.24 -35.23
N TYR A 661 12.49 -25.68 -34.27
CA TYR A 661 12.18 -26.32 -33.00
C TYR A 661 10.72 -26.76 -32.90
N GLN A 662 9.94 -26.56 -33.97
CA GLN A 662 8.53 -26.96 -34.10
C GLN A 662 8.38 -27.92 -35.29
N ASN A 663 8.68 -29.20 -35.08
CA ASN A 663 8.54 -30.22 -36.13
C ASN A 663 7.05 -30.54 -36.42
N GLY A 664 6.61 -30.41 -37.67
CA GLY A 664 5.37 -31.01 -38.20
C GLY A 664 4.35 -30.04 -38.79
N ASP A 665 3.48 -30.56 -39.68
CA ASP A 665 2.40 -29.85 -40.36
C ASP A 665 1.58 -28.96 -39.42
N THR A 666 1.07 -27.85 -39.97
CA THR A 666 0.37 -26.72 -39.34
C THR A 666 -0.65 -26.98 -38.21
N VAL A 667 -1.02 -28.22 -37.90
CA VAL A 667 -1.90 -28.61 -36.80
C VAL A 667 -1.07 -28.96 -35.56
N GLY A 668 -1.02 -28.06 -34.57
CA GLY A 668 -0.43 -28.34 -33.25
C GLY A 668 0.90 -27.67 -32.91
N LYS A 669 1.24 -26.53 -33.54
CA LYS A 669 2.40 -25.71 -33.17
C LYS A 669 2.19 -25.03 -31.80
N THR A 670 3.11 -25.26 -30.86
CA THR A 670 3.12 -24.56 -29.55
C THR A 670 3.47 -23.09 -29.74
N ARG A 671 2.72 -22.18 -29.12
CA ARG A 671 3.16 -20.78 -28.99
C ARG A 671 3.93 -20.61 -27.70
N ALA A 672 5.12 -20.02 -27.77
CA ALA A 672 5.87 -19.65 -26.57
C ALA A 672 5.82 -18.13 -26.34
N LEU A 673 5.54 -17.71 -25.11
CA LEU A 673 5.62 -16.32 -24.65
C LEU A 673 6.39 -16.29 -23.33
N SER A 674 7.23 -15.28 -23.12
CA SER A 674 7.76 -15.02 -21.79
C SER A 674 6.69 -14.37 -20.93
N THR A 675 6.76 -14.59 -19.62
CA THR A 675 5.86 -13.98 -18.64
C THR A 675 6.31 -12.56 -18.26
N THR A 676 5.35 -11.71 -17.93
CA THR A 676 5.56 -10.40 -17.27
C THR A 676 4.46 -10.12 -16.29
N MET A 677 4.80 -9.43 -15.21
CA MET A 677 3.86 -8.89 -14.24
C MET A 677 2.73 -8.13 -14.93
N GLY A 678 1.48 -8.48 -14.61
CA GLY A 678 0.28 -7.89 -15.20
C GLY A 678 -0.24 -8.56 -16.47
N MET A 679 0.43 -9.62 -16.97
CA MET A 679 -0.11 -10.44 -18.05
C MET A 679 -1.30 -11.28 -17.55
N ILE A 680 -2.37 -11.33 -18.35
CA ILE A 680 -3.59 -12.08 -18.09
C ILE A 680 -3.88 -12.97 -19.30
N ILE A 681 -4.07 -14.27 -19.05
CA ILE A 681 -4.47 -15.26 -20.06
C ILE A 681 -5.92 -15.63 -19.79
N ASN A 682 -6.81 -15.42 -20.75
CA ASN A 682 -8.16 -15.97 -20.72
C ASN A 682 -8.09 -17.47 -21.02
N LEU A 683 -8.57 -18.31 -20.13
CA LEU A 683 -8.44 -19.77 -20.26
C LEU A 683 -9.52 -20.39 -21.15
N ASP A 684 -10.59 -19.66 -21.49
CA ASP A 684 -11.62 -20.16 -22.39
C ASP A 684 -11.11 -20.27 -23.84
N ASP A 685 -10.27 -19.33 -24.27
CA ASP A 685 -9.80 -19.21 -25.65
C ASP A 685 -8.28 -18.98 -25.80
N LEU A 686 -7.54 -18.94 -24.69
CA LEU A 686 -6.11 -18.61 -24.60
C LEU A 686 -5.77 -17.19 -25.09
N THR A 687 -6.73 -16.27 -25.19
CA THR A 687 -6.41 -14.87 -25.51
C THR A 687 -5.60 -14.22 -24.40
N VAL A 688 -4.69 -13.32 -24.77
CA VAL A 688 -3.72 -12.70 -23.87
C VAL A 688 -3.95 -11.20 -23.82
N LYS A 689 -3.96 -10.65 -22.61
CA LYS A 689 -3.86 -9.22 -22.34
C LYS A 689 -2.56 -8.97 -21.58
N ALA A 690 -1.76 -8.02 -22.02
CA ALA A 690 -0.48 -7.69 -21.41
C ALA A 690 -0.11 -6.25 -21.75
N GLU A 691 0.97 -5.73 -21.16
CA GLU A 691 1.44 -4.38 -21.43
C GLU A 691 1.80 -4.20 -22.91
N GLY A 692 1.18 -3.22 -23.57
CA GLY A 692 1.26 -3.01 -25.02
C GLY A 692 0.07 -3.58 -25.81
N LEU A 693 -0.84 -4.33 -25.16
CA LEU A 693 -2.10 -4.81 -25.75
C LEU A 693 -3.29 -4.16 -25.04
N ASP A 694 -4.02 -3.30 -25.75
CA ASP A 694 -5.18 -2.58 -25.20
C ASP A 694 -6.36 -3.52 -24.86
N GLN A 695 -6.43 -4.68 -25.52
CA GLN A 695 -7.48 -5.68 -25.38
C GLN A 695 -6.93 -7.11 -25.44
N PHE A 696 -7.73 -8.08 -24.98
CA PHE A 696 -7.43 -9.50 -25.14
C PHE A 696 -7.23 -9.85 -26.62
N SER A 697 -6.09 -10.47 -26.90
CA SER A 697 -5.61 -10.73 -28.25
C SER A 697 -5.28 -12.21 -28.43
N GLU A 698 -5.54 -12.76 -29.62
CA GLU A 698 -5.19 -14.16 -29.93
C GLU A 698 -3.69 -14.41 -29.70
N PHE A 699 -3.36 -15.33 -28.79
CA PHE A 699 -1.97 -15.62 -28.39
C PHE A 699 -1.03 -15.96 -29.56
N VAL A 700 -1.57 -16.56 -30.63
CA VAL A 700 -0.81 -16.92 -31.84
C VAL A 700 -0.27 -15.68 -32.56
N LYS A 701 -0.98 -14.55 -32.48
CA LYS A 701 -0.62 -13.27 -33.11
C LYS A 701 0.25 -12.40 -32.22
N VAL A 702 0.32 -12.68 -30.92
CA VAL A 702 1.05 -11.86 -29.95
C VAL A 702 2.55 -12.10 -30.07
N ILE A 703 3.32 -11.08 -30.42
CA ILE A 703 4.79 -11.06 -30.43
C ILE A 703 5.32 -10.17 -29.32
N GLU A 704 6.58 -10.37 -28.99
CA GLU A 704 7.28 -9.59 -27.96
C GLU A 704 8.36 -8.75 -28.63
N GLU A 705 8.28 -7.43 -28.48
CA GLU A 705 9.17 -6.47 -29.12
C GLU A 705 9.84 -5.58 -28.06
N TYR A 706 11.13 -5.31 -28.25
CA TYR A 706 11.84 -4.38 -27.38
C TYR A 706 11.55 -2.94 -27.82
N ASP A 707 11.00 -2.14 -26.90
CA ASP A 707 10.84 -0.70 -27.07
C ASP A 707 12.10 0.03 -26.53
N PRO A 708 12.97 0.56 -27.41
CA PRO A 708 14.19 1.24 -27.00
C PRO A 708 13.93 2.60 -26.34
N CYS A 709 12.79 3.24 -26.61
CA CYS A 709 12.43 4.53 -26.01
C CYS A 709 12.00 4.36 -24.56
N GLN A 710 11.26 3.30 -24.26
CA GLN A 710 10.80 3.00 -22.90
C GLN A 710 11.72 2.03 -22.15
N ASN A 711 12.79 1.54 -22.81
CA ASN A 711 13.75 0.56 -22.29
C ASN A 711 13.04 -0.70 -21.72
N LYS A 712 11.96 -1.14 -22.37
CA LYS A 712 11.16 -2.30 -21.96
C LYS A 712 10.62 -3.15 -23.10
N TYR A 713 10.35 -4.41 -22.81
CA TYR A 713 9.65 -5.29 -23.75
C TYR A 713 8.15 -5.07 -23.64
N LEU A 714 7.51 -4.91 -24.80
CA LEU A 714 6.07 -4.78 -24.96
C LEU A 714 5.53 -5.93 -25.80
N TYR A 715 4.27 -6.29 -25.54
CA TYR A 715 3.55 -7.23 -26.39
C TYR A 715 2.81 -6.46 -27.48
N ARG A 716 2.88 -6.96 -28.70
CA ARG A 716 2.22 -6.38 -29.87
C ARG A 716 1.62 -7.46 -30.74
N LEU A 717 0.66 -7.09 -31.59
CA LEU A 717 0.16 -7.97 -32.63
C LEU A 717 1.18 -8.03 -33.77
N LYS A 718 1.49 -9.23 -34.25
CA LYS A 718 2.24 -9.43 -35.49
C LYS A 718 1.44 -8.76 -36.60
N ASN A 719 1.96 -7.66 -37.17
CA ASN A 719 1.33 -7.00 -38.30
C ASN A 719 1.08 -8.06 -39.40
N GLY A 720 -0.20 -8.39 -39.62
CA GLY A 720 -0.60 -8.92 -40.92
C GLY A 720 -0.20 -7.85 -41.93
N ALA A 721 0.44 -8.25 -43.04
CA ALA A 721 0.86 -7.34 -44.09
C ALA A 721 -0.18 -6.23 -44.30
N ALA A 722 0.14 -5.01 -43.87
CA ALA A 722 -0.54 -3.85 -44.38
C ALA A 722 -0.23 -3.88 -45.87
N GLY A 723 -1.25 -4.15 -46.69
CA GLY A 723 -1.15 -3.99 -48.13
C GLY A 723 -0.59 -2.60 -48.39
N HIS A 724 0.62 -2.54 -48.92
CA HIS A 724 1.08 -1.35 -49.61
C HIS A 724 0.09 -1.10 -50.74
N SER A 725 -0.65 0.00 -50.63
CA SER A 725 -1.21 0.70 -51.79
C SER A 725 -0.07 1.17 -52.69
#